data_AF-A0A7C2K041-F1
#
_entry.id   AF-A0A7C2K041-F1
#
_cell.length_a   1.000
_cell.length_b   1.000
_cell.length_c   1.000
_cell.angle_alpha   90.00
_cell.angle_beta   90.00
_cell.angle_gamma   90.00
#
_symmetry.space_group_name_H-M   'P 1'
#
loop_
_entity.id
_entity.type
_entity.pdbx_description
1 polymer ?
#
loop_
_entity_poly.entity_id
_entity_poly.type
_entity_poly.pdbx_seq_one_letter_code
_entity_poly.pdbx_strand_id
1 'polypeptide(L)'
;MPEWQPLTPEILEDEAIRGDFVLRWAVVGLALLLGCTQITDARVLVHARTGQYLAAHGFLPSPVDPFSLTTEGRRWVNLHWLFDLIVGAVDLAGPVALSLAQGVLAALTFGLLVHTVRPGIRTWWGSISGALALLTAAAQLELRPELITLLGVACLLWVVVASEQPGKRRTLWLLPGVMWLWAQCDSRAWVGLWLVGLYLLGHVVGRRQRTDGTQLSDVAWPCLAAAAIMSLHPFLWETWLAAWSQYAIEYPALRQSYPRPAADDIWWYPLWSEAVWNHPGHRLAAALFLAAAAFAALGLNRERAPASHWCLFLGGNLLALFAVHELAAASLVNCVLATVHGQEWYRARFGQVYSVGWLEVLFSRGGRAITVLGLFLLAVLSVSGRLDTSGRRTGLGLTRELANDLETYRQLGSLAFNDRGFHFTLRQGDALIAAGRRSFVDHRVALFAGRGAGDWLSKHRQARRLFRPLMPPPLSLEDRDAIQGMLQDLRISHVLPRLNSYSSGPDYSTFMDLVANPDWMLTDLLPTTAVFHRSQPEDPEERRFVNEHELDVIRRAFQDALPLLVEPQEPARPPTFTQQLFLTQRQDLAAGTLEASHWLRLGEALRSAPPPFHLGCCTLSVRAARRGVAATPDLAEAHRILGEAYQLLGQIEALALDNSQAQATTSLRYFEAIAAARQAATLQPNEVQNQALLVELWQSAGKVDCTHDALTRLLALLPPLESATSAERQQIQSLSSLRDRLASILVDVQAQSDAALAQNQNRLEVAASCHRAGCVQLAVKLLQDDGVLLEREPLARHLLTLWLAELGAGEELIESAERLEFVGPQLGTTPWQDPVGYAALSRGDYDTAITAWRTALQASRTSQMQALLYTSPMTTSSPVWLGSIPFPVAHLSAVQESVQLHAVPVAWIAFRLAACEIERGDVEEAAAALQSVLQASPDSPLRPLCRAYWYCLKDEL
;
A
#
# COMPACT_ATOMS: atom_id res chain seq x y z
N MET A 1 33.58 -38.20 -20.67
CA MET A 1 32.69 -37.31 -21.45
C MET A 1 31.69 -38.19 -22.17
N PRO A 2 30.41 -37.83 -22.31
CA PRO A 2 29.50 -38.61 -23.15
C PRO A 2 30.06 -38.63 -24.58
N GLU A 3 30.03 -39.79 -25.25
CA GLU A 3 30.45 -39.93 -26.65
C GLU A 3 29.67 -38.92 -27.53
N TRP A 4 30.40 -38.17 -28.36
CA TRP A 4 29.80 -37.20 -29.28
C TRP A 4 29.01 -37.97 -30.36
N GLN A 5 27.69 -38.06 -30.19
CA GLN A 5 26.80 -38.60 -31.21
C GLN A 5 26.53 -37.52 -32.28
N PRO A 6 26.68 -37.82 -33.57
CA PRO A 6 26.35 -36.89 -34.64
C PRO A 6 24.85 -36.57 -34.64
N LEU A 7 24.49 -35.30 -34.86
CA LEU A 7 23.09 -34.86 -34.85
C LEU A 7 22.33 -35.49 -36.03
N THR A 8 21.41 -36.41 -35.75
CA THR A 8 20.51 -36.98 -36.75
C THR A 8 19.16 -36.25 -36.75
N PRO A 9 18.37 -36.32 -37.84
CA PRO A 9 16.99 -35.85 -37.89
C PRO A 9 16.12 -36.33 -36.73
N GLU A 10 16.25 -37.62 -36.39
CA GLU A 10 15.49 -38.28 -35.31
C GLU A 10 15.84 -37.71 -33.94
N ILE A 11 17.13 -37.46 -33.68
CA ILE A 11 17.58 -36.83 -32.42
C ILE A 11 17.04 -35.39 -32.33
N LEU A 12 17.05 -34.63 -33.43
CA LEU A 12 16.52 -33.27 -33.47
C LEU A 12 15.00 -33.23 -33.27
N GLU A 13 14.28 -34.22 -33.81
CA GLU A 13 12.85 -34.43 -33.59
C GLU A 13 12.54 -34.72 -32.12
N ASP A 14 13.27 -35.66 -31.50
CA ASP A 14 13.11 -36.00 -30.08
C ASP A 14 13.45 -34.83 -29.15
N GLU A 15 14.48 -34.05 -29.47
CA GLU A 15 14.78 -32.79 -28.77
C GLU A 15 13.63 -31.79 -28.90
N ALA A 16 13.06 -31.64 -30.10
CA ALA A 16 11.97 -30.71 -30.35
C ALA A 16 10.67 -31.14 -29.65
N ILE A 17 10.34 -32.44 -29.61
CA ILE A 17 9.19 -32.97 -28.89
C ILE A 17 9.35 -32.73 -27.38
N ARG A 18 10.54 -33.00 -26.82
CA ARG A 18 10.85 -32.71 -25.41
C ARG A 18 10.78 -31.21 -25.12
N GLY A 19 11.34 -30.38 -25.99
CA GLY A 19 11.26 -28.92 -25.86
C GLY A 19 9.82 -28.41 -25.90
N ASP A 20 9.00 -28.93 -26.81
CA ASP A 20 7.58 -28.60 -26.92
C ASP A 20 6.77 -29.07 -25.69
N PHE A 21 7.12 -30.22 -25.11
CA PHE A 21 6.55 -30.67 -23.84
C PHE A 21 6.91 -29.70 -22.70
N VAL A 22 8.20 -29.34 -22.57
CA VAL A 22 8.68 -28.42 -21.53
C VAL A 22 8.02 -27.04 -21.66
N LEU A 23 7.92 -26.49 -22.88
CA LEU A 23 7.31 -25.19 -23.10
C LEU A 23 5.83 -25.14 -22.74
N ARG A 24 5.07 -26.21 -23.05
CA ARG A 24 3.66 -26.28 -22.67
C ARG A 24 3.49 -26.28 -21.16
N TRP A 25 4.27 -27.10 -20.45
CA TRP A 25 4.25 -27.12 -18.99
C TRP A 25 4.84 -25.86 -18.35
N ALA A 26 5.76 -25.17 -19.02
CA ALA A 26 6.25 -23.87 -18.58
C ALA A 26 5.13 -22.81 -18.63
N VAL A 27 4.26 -22.83 -19.65
CA VAL A 27 3.07 -21.96 -19.67
C VAL A 27 2.09 -22.32 -18.53
N VAL A 28 1.90 -23.60 -18.24
CA VAL A 28 1.07 -24.04 -17.10
C VAL A 28 1.66 -23.61 -15.77
N GLY A 29 2.98 -23.77 -15.57
CA GLY A 29 3.69 -23.30 -14.39
C GLY A 29 3.65 -21.78 -14.26
N LEU A 30 3.75 -21.06 -15.37
CA LEU A 30 3.58 -19.60 -15.40
C LEU A 30 2.14 -19.21 -15.04
N ALA A 31 1.13 -19.94 -15.53
CA ALA A 31 -0.27 -19.72 -15.15
C ALA A 31 -0.54 -19.99 -13.67
N LEU A 32 0.08 -21.03 -13.10
CA LEU A 32 0.06 -21.31 -11.66
C LEU A 32 0.69 -20.14 -10.89
N LEU A 33 1.85 -19.66 -11.34
CA LEU A 33 2.58 -18.57 -10.70
C LEU A 33 1.81 -17.24 -10.77
N LEU A 34 1.25 -16.88 -11.94
CA LEU A 34 0.41 -15.68 -12.11
C LEU A 34 -0.97 -15.82 -11.47
N GLY A 35 -1.43 -17.04 -11.22
CA GLY A 35 -2.67 -17.32 -10.50
C GLY A 35 -2.48 -17.38 -8.98
N CYS A 36 -1.30 -17.72 -8.47
CA CYS A 36 -0.97 -17.61 -7.05
C CYS A 36 -0.58 -16.17 -6.71
N THR A 37 -1.57 -15.27 -6.65
CA THR A 37 -1.38 -13.87 -6.27
C THR A 37 -2.00 -13.57 -4.90
N GLN A 38 -1.46 -12.54 -4.25
CA GLN A 38 -2.11 -12.00 -3.06
C GLN A 38 -3.46 -11.39 -3.43
N ILE A 39 -4.45 -11.57 -2.55
CA ILE A 39 -5.78 -11.01 -2.71
C ILE A 39 -5.72 -9.54 -2.32
N THR A 40 -5.94 -8.66 -3.29
CA THR A 40 -5.91 -7.20 -3.13
C THR A 40 -7.29 -6.59 -2.96
N ASP A 41 -8.34 -7.31 -3.38
CA ASP A 41 -9.70 -6.79 -3.52
C ASP A 41 -10.69 -7.60 -2.67
N ALA A 42 -11.53 -6.90 -1.92
CA ALA A 42 -12.55 -7.50 -1.06
C ALA A 42 -13.65 -8.25 -1.84
N ARG A 43 -13.82 -8.01 -3.16
CA ARG A 43 -14.83 -8.71 -3.98
C ARG A 43 -14.72 -10.24 -3.91
N VAL A 44 -13.50 -10.79 -3.88
CA VAL A 44 -13.28 -12.24 -3.69
C VAL A 44 -13.87 -12.71 -2.36
N LEU A 45 -13.73 -11.90 -1.31
CA LEU A 45 -14.22 -12.22 0.03
C LEU A 45 -15.74 -12.03 0.15
N VAL A 46 -16.37 -11.18 -0.68
CA VAL A 46 -17.83 -11.10 -0.78
C VAL A 46 -18.42 -12.43 -1.27
N HIS A 47 -17.77 -13.09 -2.23
CA HIS A 47 -18.15 -14.44 -2.66
C HIS A 47 -17.99 -15.47 -1.53
N ALA A 48 -16.87 -15.42 -0.80
CA ALA A 48 -16.66 -16.28 0.37
C ALA A 48 -17.74 -16.11 1.45
N ARG A 49 -18.07 -14.86 1.79
CA ARG A 49 -19.13 -14.53 2.75
C ARG A 49 -20.50 -14.95 2.28
N THR A 50 -20.80 -14.78 0.99
CA THR A 50 -22.04 -15.27 0.39
C THR A 50 -22.14 -16.79 0.52
N GLY A 51 -21.08 -17.52 0.21
CA GLY A 51 -21.02 -18.98 0.36
C GLY A 51 -21.22 -19.45 1.80
N GLN A 52 -20.55 -18.80 2.75
CA GLN A 52 -20.72 -19.08 4.18
C GLN A 52 -22.15 -18.81 4.65
N TYR A 53 -22.76 -17.71 4.18
CA TYR A 53 -24.15 -17.39 4.49
C TYR A 53 -25.12 -18.45 3.95
N LEU A 54 -24.94 -18.87 2.68
CA LEU A 54 -25.74 -19.94 2.07
C LEU A 54 -25.55 -21.27 2.83
N ALA A 55 -24.32 -21.66 3.15
CA ALA A 55 -24.07 -22.87 3.93
C ALA A 55 -24.79 -22.86 5.31
N ALA A 56 -24.91 -21.68 5.94
CA ALA A 56 -25.59 -21.52 7.22
C ALA A 56 -27.13 -21.42 7.13
N HIS A 57 -27.69 -20.87 6.04
CA HIS A 57 -29.13 -20.57 5.91
C HIS A 57 -29.86 -21.41 4.84
N GLY A 58 -29.14 -22.35 4.21
CA GLY A 58 -29.64 -23.26 3.18
C GLY A 58 -28.83 -23.16 1.89
N PHE A 59 -28.51 -24.32 1.29
CA PHE A 59 -27.66 -24.39 0.10
C PHE A 59 -28.25 -23.70 -1.15
N LEU A 60 -29.57 -23.50 -1.20
CA LEU A 60 -30.21 -22.83 -2.33
C LEU A 60 -30.14 -21.31 -2.15
N PRO A 61 -29.92 -20.55 -3.24
CA PRO A 61 -29.76 -19.10 -3.16
C PRO A 61 -31.01 -18.44 -2.57
N SER A 62 -30.79 -17.58 -1.57
CA SER A 62 -31.85 -16.75 -0.98
C SER A 62 -32.47 -15.85 -2.05
N PRO A 63 -33.79 -15.67 -2.08
CA PRO A 63 -34.43 -14.71 -2.98
C PRO A 63 -34.18 -13.26 -2.56
N VAL A 64 -33.69 -13.00 -1.34
CA VAL A 64 -33.48 -11.67 -0.77
C VAL A 64 -32.01 -11.47 -0.37
N ASP A 65 -31.49 -10.27 -0.58
CA ASP A 65 -30.14 -9.87 -0.18
C ASP A 65 -30.04 -9.59 1.34
N PRO A 66 -29.15 -10.29 2.07
CA PRO A 66 -28.94 -10.07 3.50
C PRO A 66 -27.86 -9.03 3.81
N PHE A 67 -27.06 -8.62 2.81
CA PHE A 67 -25.83 -7.87 3.02
C PHE A 67 -25.98 -6.35 2.90
N SER A 68 -26.95 -5.87 2.11
CA SER A 68 -27.09 -4.44 1.84
C SER A 68 -28.28 -3.82 2.57
N LEU A 69 -28.03 -2.65 3.14
CA LEU A 69 -29.02 -1.87 3.90
C LEU A 69 -30.10 -1.30 2.99
N THR A 70 -29.72 -0.77 1.82
CA THR A 70 -30.62 -0.02 0.93
C THR A 70 -31.57 -0.91 0.12
N THR A 71 -31.27 -2.19 0.03
CA THR A 71 -32.03 -3.17 -0.76
C THR A 71 -32.65 -4.25 0.10
N GLU A 72 -32.85 -4.00 1.39
CA GLU A 72 -33.52 -4.92 2.30
C GLU A 72 -34.92 -5.30 1.75
N GLY A 73 -35.17 -6.60 1.62
CA GLY A 73 -36.41 -7.13 1.03
C GLY A 73 -36.50 -7.12 -0.50
N ARG A 74 -35.50 -6.60 -1.24
CA ARG A 74 -35.46 -6.70 -2.71
C ARG A 74 -35.05 -8.08 -3.17
N ARG A 75 -35.57 -8.46 -4.35
CA ARG A 75 -35.19 -9.72 -5.02
C ARG A 75 -33.72 -9.66 -5.42
N TRP A 76 -32.94 -10.62 -4.94
CA TRP A 76 -31.55 -10.82 -5.33
C TRP A 76 -31.43 -12.06 -6.23
N VAL A 77 -30.86 -11.88 -7.42
CA VAL A 77 -30.60 -12.95 -8.37
C VAL A 77 -29.12 -13.31 -8.32
N ASN A 78 -28.76 -14.33 -7.54
CA ASN A 78 -27.40 -14.82 -7.44
C ASN A 78 -27.15 -15.96 -8.45
N LEU A 79 -26.62 -15.62 -9.64
CA LEU A 79 -26.33 -16.60 -10.69
C LEU A 79 -25.03 -17.40 -10.48
N HIS A 80 -24.20 -17.03 -9.49
CA HIS A 80 -22.93 -17.70 -9.19
C HIS A 80 -22.98 -18.43 -7.83
N TRP A 81 -24.17 -18.87 -7.41
CA TRP A 81 -24.41 -19.47 -6.10
C TRP A 81 -23.52 -20.69 -5.79
N LEU A 82 -23.27 -21.56 -6.79
CA LEU A 82 -22.44 -22.74 -6.59
C LEU A 82 -20.96 -22.36 -6.43
N PHE A 83 -20.52 -21.34 -7.17
CA PHE A 83 -19.18 -20.79 -7.02
C PHE A 83 -18.99 -20.17 -5.63
N ASP A 84 -19.95 -19.40 -5.15
CA ASP A 84 -19.91 -18.80 -3.81
C ASP A 84 -19.77 -19.88 -2.74
N LEU A 85 -20.55 -20.97 -2.81
CA LEU A 85 -20.44 -22.10 -1.88
C LEU A 85 -19.05 -22.75 -1.88
N ILE A 86 -18.45 -22.94 -3.06
CA ILE A 86 -17.10 -23.51 -3.20
C ILE A 86 -16.07 -22.56 -2.59
N VAL A 87 -16.12 -21.27 -2.92
CA VAL A 87 -15.18 -20.26 -2.39
C VAL A 87 -15.35 -20.10 -0.88
N GLY A 88 -16.59 -20.08 -0.37
CA GLY A 88 -16.89 -20.04 1.06
C GLY A 88 -16.34 -21.25 1.81
N ALA A 89 -16.37 -22.44 1.21
CA ALA A 89 -15.76 -23.64 1.78
C ALA A 89 -14.22 -23.59 1.77
N VAL A 90 -13.60 -23.04 0.71
CA VAL A 90 -12.14 -22.85 0.65
C VAL A 90 -11.67 -21.80 1.66
N ASP A 91 -12.44 -20.73 1.87
CA ASP A 91 -12.13 -19.67 2.84
C ASP A 91 -12.07 -20.19 4.29
N LEU A 92 -12.76 -21.29 4.61
CA LEU A 92 -12.63 -21.95 5.93
C LEU A 92 -11.20 -22.45 6.21
N ALA A 93 -10.41 -22.73 5.17
CA ALA A 93 -8.99 -23.08 5.28
C ALA A 93 -8.06 -21.84 5.30
N GLY A 94 -8.63 -20.63 5.23
CA GLY A 94 -7.95 -19.35 5.34
C GLY A 94 -7.50 -18.73 4.00
N PRO A 95 -7.00 -17.48 4.02
CA PRO A 95 -6.72 -16.72 2.81
C PRO A 95 -5.65 -17.32 1.89
N VAL A 96 -4.70 -18.10 2.44
CA VAL A 96 -3.69 -18.80 1.65
C VAL A 96 -4.34 -19.87 0.77
N ALA A 97 -5.37 -20.56 1.27
CA ALA A 97 -6.08 -21.57 0.51
C ALA A 97 -6.81 -20.96 -0.69
N LEU A 98 -7.35 -19.75 -0.54
CA LEU A 98 -7.97 -19.00 -1.65
C LEU A 98 -6.95 -18.70 -2.77
N SER A 99 -5.77 -18.17 -2.43
CA SER A 99 -4.70 -17.92 -3.41
C SER A 99 -4.21 -19.20 -4.10
N LEU A 100 -4.13 -20.32 -3.38
CA LEU A 100 -3.75 -21.61 -3.97
C LEU A 100 -4.83 -22.17 -4.89
N ALA A 101 -6.10 -22.11 -4.49
CA ALA A 101 -7.23 -22.53 -5.31
C ALA A 101 -7.29 -21.73 -6.61
N GLN A 102 -7.06 -20.41 -6.53
CA GLN A 102 -6.92 -19.51 -7.67
C GLN A 102 -5.83 -19.99 -8.64
N GLY A 103 -4.63 -20.23 -8.13
CA GLY A 103 -3.49 -20.72 -8.92
C GLY A 103 -3.77 -22.06 -9.60
N VAL A 104 -4.37 -23.01 -8.88
CA VAL A 104 -4.74 -24.32 -9.43
C VAL A 104 -5.77 -24.19 -10.54
N LEU A 105 -6.77 -23.32 -10.37
CA LEU A 105 -7.80 -23.09 -11.38
C LEU A 105 -7.25 -22.39 -12.64
N ALA A 106 -6.31 -21.45 -12.46
CA ALA A 106 -5.57 -20.84 -13.55
C ALA A 106 -4.71 -21.87 -14.31
N ALA A 107 -3.98 -22.72 -13.58
CA ALA A 107 -3.17 -23.80 -14.14
C ALA A 107 -4.03 -24.84 -14.89
N LEU A 108 -5.21 -25.19 -14.38
CA LEU A 108 -6.16 -26.07 -15.04
C LEU A 108 -6.66 -25.46 -16.36
N THR A 109 -7.02 -24.17 -16.33
CA THR A 109 -7.51 -23.42 -17.50
C THR A 109 -6.48 -23.39 -18.61
N PHE A 110 -5.25 -22.99 -18.30
CA PHE A 110 -4.16 -22.91 -19.28
C PHE A 110 -3.57 -24.26 -19.63
N GLY A 111 -3.62 -25.24 -18.72
CA GLY A 111 -3.33 -26.63 -18.99
C GLY A 111 -4.23 -27.17 -20.08
N LEU A 112 -5.54 -26.96 -19.97
CA LEU A 112 -6.49 -27.37 -20.99
C LEU A 112 -6.30 -26.62 -22.31
N LEU A 113 -6.11 -25.30 -22.23
CA LEU A 113 -5.91 -24.43 -23.40
C LEU A 113 -4.70 -24.87 -24.24
N VAL A 114 -3.55 -25.05 -23.60
CA VAL A 114 -2.29 -25.38 -24.26
C VAL A 114 -2.25 -26.84 -24.75
N HIS A 115 -3.09 -27.71 -24.20
CA HIS A 115 -3.29 -29.08 -24.69
C HIS A 115 -4.40 -29.19 -25.75
N THR A 116 -5.08 -28.10 -26.08
CA THR A 116 -6.06 -28.05 -27.18
C THR A 116 -5.34 -27.94 -28.52
N VAL A 117 -4.77 -29.06 -28.96
CA VAL A 117 -3.91 -29.17 -30.17
C VAL A 117 -4.34 -30.34 -31.06
N ARG A 118 -3.92 -30.33 -32.32
CA ARG A 118 -4.01 -31.49 -33.22
C ARG A 118 -2.88 -32.49 -32.87
N PRO A 119 -3.21 -33.77 -32.60
CA PRO A 119 -2.22 -34.76 -32.20
C PRO A 119 -1.22 -35.04 -33.34
N GLY A 120 0.04 -35.32 -32.97
CA GLY A 120 1.10 -35.63 -33.92
C GLY A 120 1.54 -34.44 -34.79
N ILE A 121 1.40 -33.20 -34.30
CA ILE A 121 1.96 -32.00 -34.95
C ILE A 121 2.71 -31.18 -33.91
N ARG A 122 3.78 -30.50 -34.33
CA ARG A 122 4.61 -29.61 -33.48
C ARG A 122 3.73 -28.60 -32.73
N THR A 123 4.02 -28.33 -31.46
CA THR A 123 3.21 -27.49 -30.56
C THR A 123 3.95 -26.23 -30.07
N TRP A 124 5.18 -26.00 -30.52
CA TRP A 124 5.97 -24.81 -30.16
C TRP A 124 5.17 -23.50 -30.29
N TRP A 125 4.56 -23.25 -31.45
CA TRP A 125 3.75 -22.05 -31.71
C TRP A 125 2.52 -21.94 -30.79
N GLY A 126 1.92 -23.06 -30.44
CA GLY A 126 0.80 -23.09 -29.48
C GLY A 126 1.21 -22.66 -28.08
N SER A 127 2.46 -22.92 -27.68
CA SER A 127 2.99 -22.44 -26.39
C SER A 127 3.20 -20.93 -26.39
N ILE A 128 3.67 -20.34 -27.51
CA ILE A 128 3.77 -18.88 -27.67
C ILE A 128 2.37 -18.25 -27.60
N SER A 129 1.41 -18.82 -28.33
CA SER A 129 0.02 -18.35 -28.33
C SER A 129 -0.60 -18.45 -26.93
N GLY A 130 -0.34 -19.55 -26.22
CA GLY A 130 -0.78 -19.76 -24.84
C GLY A 130 -0.16 -18.76 -23.85
N ALA A 131 1.13 -18.44 -24.00
CA ALA A 131 1.80 -17.44 -23.16
C ALA A 131 1.25 -16.02 -23.38
N LEU A 132 0.95 -15.66 -24.63
CA LEU A 132 0.31 -14.38 -24.95
C LEU A 132 -1.13 -14.34 -24.42
N ALA A 133 -1.87 -15.44 -24.53
CA ALA A 133 -3.23 -15.52 -23.99
C ALA A 133 -3.20 -15.41 -22.46
N LEU A 134 -2.20 -16.02 -21.82
CA LEU A 134 -1.96 -15.87 -20.39
C LEU A 134 -1.68 -14.42 -20.01
N LEU A 135 -0.87 -13.70 -20.78
CA LEU A 135 -0.61 -12.28 -20.54
C LEU A 135 -1.88 -11.42 -20.64
N THR A 136 -2.77 -11.74 -21.58
CA THR A 136 -4.07 -11.03 -21.71
C THR A 136 -5.03 -11.36 -20.57
N ALA A 137 -5.06 -12.62 -20.14
CA ALA A 137 -5.97 -13.13 -19.11
C ALA A 137 -5.43 -12.95 -17.69
N ALA A 138 -4.14 -12.61 -17.52
CA ALA A 138 -3.43 -12.52 -16.25
C ALA A 138 -4.26 -11.81 -15.20
N ALA A 139 -4.88 -10.72 -15.62
CA ALA A 139 -5.65 -9.78 -14.82
C ALA A 139 -7.00 -10.35 -14.32
N GLN A 140 -7.54 -11.37 -14.98
CA GLN A 140 -8.79 -12.08 -14.61
C GLN A 140 -8.51 -13.38 -13.88
N LEU A 141 -7.24 -13.72 -13.62
CA LEU A 141 -6.89 -14.92 -12.87
C LEU A 141 -7.21 -14.81 -11.38
N GLU A 142 -8.05 -13.87 -10.96
CA GLU A 142 -8.54 -13.76 -9.59
C GLU A 142 -9.58 -14.85 -9.30
N LEU A 143 -9.72 -15.26 -8.04
CA LEU A 143 -10.75 -16.22 -7.63
C LEU A 143 -12.13 -15.56 -7.59
N ARG A 144 -12.61 -15.18 -8.78
CA ARG A 144 -13.94 -14.65 -9.05
C ARG A 144 -14.61 -15.49 -10.16
N PRO A 145 -15.94 -15.35 -10.38
CA PRO A 145 -16.64 -16.11 -11.41
C PRO A 145 -16.00 -16.02 -12.80
N GLU A 146 -15.36 -14.90 -13.13
CA GLU A 146 -14.66 -14.67 -14.40
C GLU A 146 -13.62 -15.75 -14.72
N LEU A 147 -12.92 -16.29 -13.72
CA LEU A 147 -11.96 -17.36 -13.93
C LEU A 147 -12.64 -18.67 -14.33
N ILE A 148 -13.87 -18.91 -13.86
CA ILE A 148 -14.72 -20.01 -14.34
C ILE A 148 -15.16 -19.76 -15.79
N THR A 149 -15.43 -18.51 -16.18
CA THR A 149 -15.65 -18.18 -17.60
C THR A 149 -14.45 -18.55 -18.47
N LEU A 150 -13.22 -18.23 -18.05
CA LEU A 150 -12.02 -18.61 -18.80
C LEU A 150 -11.87 -20.15 -18.90
N LEU A 151 -12.10 -20.87 -17.80
CA LEU A 151 -12.11 -22.33 -17.79
C LEU A 151 -13.21 -22.89 -18.72
N GLY A 152 -14.41 -22.32 -18.65
CA GLY A 152 -15.56 -22.70 -19.48
C GLY A 152 -15.30 -22.51 -20.97
N VAL A 153 -14.70 -21.38 -21.35
CA VAL A 153 -14.25 -21.13 -22.74
C VAL A 153 -13.18 -22.14 -23.15
N ALA A 154 -12.17 -22.40 -22.30
CA ALA A 154 -11.14 -23.39 -22.60
C ALA A 154 -11.73 -24.81 -22.77
N CYS A 155 -12.65 -25.21 -21.90
CA CYS A 155 -13.40 -26.48 -21.99
C CYS A 155 -14.21 -26.58 -23.28
N LEU A 156 -14.96 -25.53 -23.61
CA LEU A 156 -15.77 -25.47 -24.83
C LEU A 156 -14.89 -25.61 -26.08
N LEU A 157 -13.79 -24.84 -26.16
CA LEU A 157 -12.87 -24.89 -27.29
C LEU A 157 -12.20 -26.26 -27.41
N TRP A 158 -11.83 -26.87 -26.28
CA TRP A 158 -11.31 -28.24 -26.26
C TRP A 158 -12.33 -29.25 -26.79
N VAL A 159 -13.59 -29.19 -26.34
CA VAL A 159 -14.66 -30.07 -26.82
C VAL A 159 -14.88 -29.91 -28.32
N VAL A 160 -14.91 -28.67 -28.82
CA VAL A 160 -15.05 -28.36 -30.24
C VAL A 160 -13.90 -28.98 -31.04
N VAL A 161 -12.65 -28.69 -30.69
CA VAL A 161 -11.46 -29.20 -31.41
C VAL A 161 -11.35 -30.73 -31.31
N ALA A 162 -11.68 -31.32 -30.17
CA ALA A 162 -11.65 -32.77 -29.97
C ALA A 162 -12.74 -33.48 -30.81
N SER A 163 -13.92 -32.87 -30.95
CA SER A 163 -15.04 -33.44 -31.72
C SER A 163 -14.80 -33.47 -33.24
N GLU A 164 -13.84 -32.69 -33.72
CA GLU A 164 -13.42 -32.64 -35.11
C GLU A 164 -12.41 -33.75 -35.46
N GLN A 165 -11.89 -34.49 -34.46
CA GLN A 165 -11.05 -35.64 -34.73
C GLN A 165 -11.87 -36.81 -35.30
N PRO A 166 -11.30 -37.60 -36.23
CA PRO A 166 -12.00 -38.76 -36.81
C PRO A 166 -12.54 -39.70 -35.72
N GLY A 167 -13.84 -40.03 -35.79
CA GLY A 167 -14.49 -40.95 -34.86
C GLY A 167 -14.85 -40.38 -33.48
N LYS A 168 -14.47 -39.14 -33.14
CA LYS A 168 -14.69 -38.54 -31.81
C LYS A 168 -15.86 -37.55 -31.74
N ARG A 169 -16.77 -37.57 -32.72
CA ARG A 169 -17.88 -36.60 -32.82
C ARG A 169 -18.80 -36.58 -31.59
N ARG A 170 -18.97 -37.73 -30.92
CA ARG A 170 -19.78 -37.86 -29.69
C ARG A 170 -19.28 -36.99 -28.53
N THR A 171 -18.05 -36.49 -28.59
CA THR A 171 -17.49 -35.55 -27.61
C THR A 171 -18.32 -34.27 -27.48
N LEU A 172 -19.06 -33.87 -28.53
CA LEU A 172 -19.97 -32.71 -28.44
C LEU A 172 -21.05 -32.85 -27.36
N TRP A 173 -21.41 -34.06 -26.96
CA TRP A 173 -22.36 -34.30 -25.85
C TRP A 173 -21.81 -33.97 -24.47
N LEU A 174 -20.53 -33.57 -24.37
CA LEU A 174 -20.00 -32.93 -23.16
C LEU A 174 -20.46 -31.47 -23.02
N LEU A 175 -20.84 -30.79 -24.11
CA LEU A 175 -21.25 -29.38 -24.08
C LEU A 175 -22.41 -29.11 -23.10
N PRO A 176 -23.48 -29.93 -23.04
CA PRO A 176 -24.54 -29.73 -22.04
C PRO A 176 -24.04 -29.78 -20.60
N GLY A 177 -23.15 -30.72 -20.27
CA GLY A 177 -22.58 -30.81 -18.92
C GLY A 177 -21.70 -29.60 -18.58
N VAL A 178 -20.85 -29.17 -19.52
CA VAL A 178 -19.99 -27.99 -19.36
C VAL A 178 -20.83 -26.73 -19.19
N MET A 179 -21.83 -26.50 -20.05
CA MET A 179 -22.70 -25.32 -19.99
C MET A 179 -23.57 -25.30 -18.74
N TRP A 180 -24.09 -26.45 -18.31
CA TRP A 180 -24.88 -26.54 -17.09
C TRP A 180 -24.05 -26.16 -15.86
N LEU A 181 -22.87 -26.78 -15.68
CA LEU A 181 -21.99 -26.49 -14.56
C LEU A 181 -21.51 -25.04 -14.57
N TRP A 182 -21.14 -24.53 -15.74
CA TRP A 182 -20.74 -23.12 -15.90
C TRP A 182 -21.87 -22.17 -15.49
N ALA A 183 -23.11 -22.43 -15.91
CA ALA A 183 -24.26 -21.59 -15.58
C ALA A 183 -24.61 -21.58 -14.07
N GLN A 184 -24.18 -22.54 -13.26
CA GLN A 184 -24.33 -22.50 -11.80
C GLN A 184 -23.25 -21.68 -11.09
N CYS A 185 -22.10 -21.54 -11.74
CA CYS A 185 -20.90 -20.95 -11.14
C CYS A 185 -20.66 -19.50 -11.60
N ASP A 186 -21.22 -19.08 -12.73
CA ASP A 186 -20.97 -17.75 -13.28
C ASP A 186 -22.18 -17.24 -14.08
N SER A 187 -22.54 -15.97 -13.87
CA SER A 187 -23.54 -15.25 -14.66
C SER A 187 -23.15 -15.13 -16.13
N ARG A 188 -21.84 -15.20 -16.43
CA ARG A 188 -21.27 -15.02 -17.76
C ARG A 188 -21.25 -16.30 -18.60
N ALA A 189 -21.94 -17.36 -18.19
CA ALA A 189 -22.16 -18.56 -19.01
C ALA A 189 -22.79 -18.23 -20.38
N TRP A 190 -23.45 -17.08 -20.54
CA TRP A 190 -23.91 -16.58 -21.84
C TRP A 190 -22.78 -16.44 -22.88
N VAL A 191 -21.53 -16.23 -22.47
CA VAL A 191 -20.36 -16.22 -23.38
C VAL A 191 -20.20 -17.58 -24.05
N GLY A 192 -20.35 -18.67 -23.28
CA GLY A 192 -20.37 -20.03 -23.81
C GLY A 192 -21.52 -20.23 -24.79
N LEU A 193 -22.72 -19.78 -24.44
CA LEU A 193 -23.90 -19.85 -25.31
C LEU A 193 -23.66 -19.11 -26.65
N TRP A 194 -23.06 -17.92 -26.59
CA TRP A 194 -22.66 -17.14 -27.76
C TRP A 194 -21.69 -17.92 -28.67
N LEU A 195 -20.63 -18.51 -28.09
CA LEU A 195 -19.66 -19.31 -28.85
C LEU A 195 -20.25 -20.60 -29.43
N VAL A 196 -21.10 -21.32 -28.67
CA VAL A 196 -21.84 -22.49 -29.18
C VAL A 196 -22.77 -22.09 -30.33
N GLY A 197 -23.46 -20.95 -30.21
CA GLY A 197 -24.31 -20.39 -31.25
C GLY A 197 -23.53 -20.05 -32.52
N LEU A 198 -22.36 -19.42 -32.39
CA LEU A 198 -21.47 -19.10 -33.52
C LEU A 198 -20.90 -20.35 -34.18
N TYR A 199 -20.54 -21.36 -33.39
CA TYR A 199 -20.08 -22.65 -33.91
C TYR A 199 -21.19 -23.33 -34.74
N LEU A 200 -22.42 -23.38 -34.22
CA LEU A 200 -23.58 -23.92 -34.94
C LEU A 200 -23.90 -23.10 -36.20
N LEU A 201 -23.88 -21.76 -36.09
CA LEU A 201 -24.12 -20.85 -37.22
C LEU A 201 -23.12 -21.09 -38.34
N GLY A 202 -21.83 -21.15 -38.04
CA GLY A 202 -20.81 -21.41 -39.05
C GLY A 202 -20.92 -22.82 -39.62
N HIS A 203 -21.38 -23.81 -38.86
CA HIS A 203 -21.69 -25.14 -39.38
C HIS A 203 -22.91 -25.13 -40.33
N VAL A 204 -23.90 -24.26 -40.09
CA VAL A 204 -25.06 -24.04 -40.99
C VAL A 204 -24.64 -23.30 -42.27
N VAL A 205 -23.79 -22.28 -42.17
CA VAL A 205 -23.29 -21.50 -43.31
C VAL A 205 -22.34 -22.33 -44.18
N GLY A 206 -21.51 -23.17 -43.57
CA GLY A 206 -20.54 -24.04 -44.23
C GLY A 206 -21.13 -25.26 -44.96
N ARG A 207 -22.45 -25.36 -45.15
CA ARG A 207 -23.14 -26.51 -45.78
C ARG A 207 -22.57 -26.92 -47.14
N ARG A 208 -22.04 -25.97 -47.93
CA ARG A 208 -21.45 -26.22 -49.26
C ARG A 208 -20.00 -26.75 -49.22
N GLN A 209 -19.30 -26.58 -48.10
CA GLN A 209 -17.91 -27.05 -47.90
C GLN A 209 -17.85 -28.47 -47.30
N ARG A 210 -19.00 -29.14 -47.12
CA ARG A 210 -19.08 -30.49 -46.55
C ARG A 210 -18.58 -31.54 -47.56
N THR A 211 -17.35 -31.99 -47.37
CA THR A 211 -16.80 -33.19 -48.00
C THR A 211 -17.04 -34.46 -47.16
N ASP A 212 -17.20 -34.28 -45.85
CA ASP A 212 -17.37 -35.37 -44.89
C ASP A 212 -18.87 -35.47 -44.54
N GLY A 213 -19.48 -36.65 -44.70
CA GLY A 213 -20.93 -36.95 -44.57
C GLY A 213 -21.62 -36.66 -43.22
N THR A 214 -21.16 -35.65 -42.50
CA THR A 214 -21.68 -35.11 -41.25
C THR A 214 -23.08 -34.53 -41.42
N GLN A 215 -24.05 -35.04 -40.65
CA GLN A 215 -25.40 -34.48 -40.65
C GLN A 215 -25.46 -33.25 -39.74
N LEU A 216 -26.35 -32.30 -40.07
CA LEU A 216 -26.55 -31.11 -39.24
C LEU A 216 -27.09 -31.47 -37.84
N SER A 217 -27.90 -32.51 -37.74
CA SER A 217 -28.45 -33.04 -36.49
C SER A 217 -27.38 -33.43 -35.47
N ASP A 218 -26.25 -33.97 -35.95
CA ASP A 218 -25.15 -34.45 -35.10
C ASP A 218 -24.45 -33.32 -34.33
N VAL A 219 -24.62 -32.07 -34.77
CA VAL A 219 -24.11 -30.86 -34.13
C VAL A 219 -25.22 -30.06 -33.49
N ALA A 220 -26.35 -29.93 -34.18
CA ALA A 220 -27.47 -29.12 -33.72
C ALA A 220 -28.03 -29.63 -32.38
N TRP A 221 -28.20 -30.94 -32.20
CA TRP A 221 -28.77 -31.47 -30.96
C TRP A 221 -27.90 -31.25 -29.73
N PRO A 222 -26.59 -31.55 -29.74
CA PRO A 222 -25.71 -31.20 -28.62
C PRO A 222 -25.71 -29.70 -28.31
N CYS A 223 -25.67 -28.83 -29.33
CA CYS A 223 -25.68 -27.37 -29.13
C CYS A 223 -27.01 -26.88 -28.53
N LEU A 224 -28.15 -27.36 -29.04
CA LEU A 224 -29.47 -26.99 -28.53
C LEU A 224 -29.71 -27.55 -27.12
N ALA A 225 -29.27 -28.77 -26.84
CA ALA A 225 -29.30 -29.34 -25.49
C ALA A 225 -28.45 -28.52 -24.52
N ALA A 226 -27.27 -28.06 -24.95
CA ALA A 226 -26.38 -27.23 -24.14
C ALA A 226 -26.98 -25.85 -23.83
N ALA A 227 -27.73 -25.27 -24.76
CA ALA A 227 -28.48 -24.05 -24.53
C ALA A 227 -29.65 -24.30 -23.56
N ALA A 228 -30.49 -25.31 -23.84
CA ALA A 228 -31.68 -25.60 -23.03
C ALA A 228 -31.35 -25.91 -21.56
N ILE A 229 -30.28 -26.68 -21.31
CA ILE A 229 -29.92 -27.13 -19.97
C ILE A 229 -29.45 -26.00 -19.04
N MET A 230 -29.03 -24.84 -19.57
CA MET A 230 -28.75 -23.65 -18.76
C MET A 230 -29.99 -23.15 -18.00
N SER A 231 -31.19 -23.52 -18.46
CA SER A 231 -32.45 -23.18 -17.78
C SER A 231 -32.70 -24.04 -16.53
N LEU A 232 -31.94 -25.14 -16.34
CA LEU A 232 -31.92 -25.91 -15.10
C LEU A 232 -31.05 -25.19 -14.05
N HIS A 233 -31.46 -23.98 -13.70
CA HIS A 233 -30.87 -23.11 -12.69
C HIS A 233 -31.94 -22.74 -11.66
N PRO A 234 -31.61 -22.49 -10.37
CA PRO A 234 -32.59 -22.01 -9.38
C PRO A 234 -33.37 -20.76 -9.83
N PHE A 235 -32.75 -19.92 -10.67
CA PHE A 235 -33.34 -18.71 -11.25
C PHE A 235 -33.83 -18.86 -12.70
N LEU A 236 -33.89 -20.08 -13.22
CA LEU A 236 -34.45 -20.45 -14.54
C LEU A 236 -33.94 -19.59 -15.70
N TRP A 237 -34.77 -18.68 -16.22
CA TRP A 237 -34.55 -17.90 -17.44
C TRP A 237 -33.64 -16.67 -17.22
N GLU A 238 -33.37 -16.29 -15.96
CA GLU A 238 -32.48 -15.16 -15.64
C GLU A 238 -31.04 -15.39 -16.15
N THR A 239 -30.63 -16.66 -16.31
CA THR A 239 -29.33 -17.04 -16.90
C THR A 239 -29.21 -16.59 -18.37
N TRP A 240 -30.31 -16.53 -19.10
CA TRP A 240 -30.35 -16.06 -20.49
C TRP A 240 -30.36 -14.53 -20.57
N LEU A 241 -30.93 -13.87 -19.57
CA LEU A 241 -30.92 -12.41 -19.47
C LEU A 241 -29.60 -11.84 -18.93
N ALA A 242 -28.69 -12.67 -18.43
CA ALA A 242 -27.44 -12.21 -17.83
C ALA A 242 -26.62 -11.29 -18.77
N ALA A 243 -26.56 -11.61 -20.07
CA ALA A 243 -25.90 -10.75 -21.06
C ALA A 243 -26.53 -9.34 -21.11
N TRP A 244 -27.86 -9.27 -21.06
CA TRP A 244 -28.58 -8.01 -21.04
C TRP A 244 -28.34 -7.25 -19.74
N SER A 245 -28.45 -7.91 -18.58
CA SER A 245 -28.12 -7.32 -17.27
C SER A 245 -26.74 -6.65 -17.29
N GLN A 246 -25.76 -7.39 -17.80
CA GLN A 246 -24.37 -6.97 -17.77
C GLN A 246 -24.10 -5.73 -18.63
N TYR A 247 -24.51 -5.75 -19.90
CA TYR A 247 -24.24 -4.64 -20.82
C TYR A 247 -25.21 -3.46 -20.68
N ALA A 248 -26.47 -3.71 -20.31
CA ALA A 248 -27.49 -2.67 -20.21
C ALA A 248 -27.55 -2.03 -18.81
N ILE A 249 -27.15 -2.75 -17.76
CA ILE A 249 -27.29 -2.29 -16.36
C ILE A 249 -25.92 -2.17 -15.70
N GLU A 250 -25.15 -3.27 -15.58
CA GLU A 250 -23.95 -3.32 -14.74
C GLU A 250 -22.80 -2.46 -15.28
N TYR A 251 -22.38 -2.64 -16.54
CA TYR A 251 -21.28 -1.86 -17.13
C TYR A 251 -21.59 -0.35 -17.22
N PRO A 252 -22.80 0.08 -17.63
CA PRO A 252 -23.17 1.49 -17.53
C PRO A 252 -23.15 2.01 -16.08
N ALA A 253 -23.66 1.25 -15.11
CA ALA A 253 -23.69 1.65 -13.70
C ALA A 253 -22.27 1.81 -13.13
N LEU A 254 -21.38 0.87 -13.39
CA LEU A 254 -19.98 0.92 -12.94
C LEU A 254 -19.23 2.12 -13.54
N ARG A 255 -19.40 2.38 -14.84
CA ARG A 255 -18.83 3.57 -15.51
C ARG A 255 -19.34 4.89 -14.93
N GLN A 256 -20.61 4.93 -14.49
CA GLN A 256 -21.18 6.11 -13.84
C GLN A 256 -20.67 6.32 -12.40
N SER A 257 -20.37 5.23 -11.69
CA SER A 257 -19.79 5.25 -10.34
C SER A 257 -18.31 5.69 -10.36
N TYR A 258 -17.59 5.37 -11.45
CA TYR A 258 -16.18 5.68 -11.65
C TYR A 258 -15.94 6.44 -12.98
N PRO A 259 -16.36 7.72 -13.08
CA PRO A 259 -16.28 8.48 -14.34
C PRO A 259 -14.84 8.79 -14.77
N ARG A 260 -13.89 8.79 -13.82
CA ARG A 260 -12.45 8.85 -14.07
C ARG A 260 -11.88 7.50 -13.64
N PRO A 261 -11.84 6.50 -14.53
CA PRO A 261 -11.42 5.16 -14.17
C PRO A 261 -9.95 5.17 -13.77
N ALA A 262 -9.60 4.48 -12.68
CA ALA A 262 -8.22 4.06 -12.49
C ALA A 262 -7.85 3.02 -13.57
N ALA A 263 -6.57 2.68 -13.71
CA ALA A 263 -6.13 1.64 -14.66
C ALA A 263 -6.93 0.32 -14.49
N ASP A 264 -7.34 0.02 -13.26
CA ASP A 264 -8.10 -1.17 -12.88
C ASP A 264 -9.60 -1.09 -13.16
N ASP A 265 -10.13 0.08 -13.53
CA ASP A 265 -11.55 0.29 -13.81
C ASP A 265 -11.82 0.38 -15.33
N ILE A 266 -10.78 0.38 -16.17
CA ILE A 266 -10.86 0.46 -17.64
C ILE A 266 -11.61 -0.74 -18.25
N TRP A 267 -11.74 -1.83 -17.51
CA TRP A 267 -12.27 -3.11 -17.94
C TRP A 267 -13.71 -3.06 -18.48
N TRP A 268 -14.54 -2.21 -17.88
CA TRP A 268 -15.96 -2.11 -18.25
C TRP A 268 -16.19 -1.12 -19.41
N TYR A 269 -15.11 -0.54 -19.94
CA TYR A 269 -15.17 0.35 -21.08
C TYR A 269 -15.05 -0.42 -22.39
N PRO A 270 -15.75 0.03 -23.44
CA PRO A 270 -15.58 -0.54 -24.78
C PRO A 270 -14.21 -0.17 -25.35
N LEU A 271 -13.71 -1.00 -26.27
CA LEU A 271 -12.41 -0.78 -26.91
C LEU A 271 -12.37 0.50 -27.76
N TRP A 272 -13.51 1.03 -28.22
CA TRP A 272 -13.55 2.30 -28.96
C TRP A 272 -13.54 3.54 -28.05
N SER A 273 -13.47 3.38 -26.72
CA SER A 273 -13.40 4.52 -25.81
C SER A 273 -11.99 5.13 -25.76
N GLU A 274 -11.92 6.46 -25.67
CA GLU A 274 -10.65 7.18 -25.55
C GLU A 274 -9.87 6.79 -24.28
N ALA A 275 -10.58 6.45 -23.20
CA ALA A 275 -9.98 6.03 -21.93
C ALA A 275 -9.04 4.82 -22.08
N VAL A 276 -9.34 3.89 -23.01
CA VAL A 276 -8.52 2.70 -23.26
C VAL A 276 -7.26 3.05 -24.06
N TRP A 277 -7.39 3.88 -25.08
CA TRP A 277 -6.29 4.19 -26.02
C TRP A 277 -5.33 5.27 -25.52
N ASN A 278 -5.73 6.06 -24.52
CA ASN A 278 -4.83 7.01 -23.86
C ASN A 278 -3.73 6.31 -23.04
N HIS A 279 -3.96 5.06 -22.61
CA HIS A 279 -2.99 4.26 -21.86
C HIS A 279 -2.94 2.81 -22.38
N PRO A 280 -2.39 2.57 -23.59
CA PRO A 280 -2.37 1.23 -24.17
C PRO A 280 -1.42 0.31 -23.38
N GLY A 281 -2.01 -0.61 -22.62
CA GLY A 281 -1.26 -1.59 -21.83
C GLY A 281 -0.73 -2.77 -22.64
N HIS A 282 0.25 -3.50 -22.08
CA HIS A 282 0.82 -4.73 -22.66
C HIS A 282 -0.24 -5.80 -22.99
N ARG A 283 -1.35 -5.83 -22.26
CA ARG A 283 -2.47 -6.76 -22.47
C ARG A 283 -3.17 -6.51 -23.80
N LEU A 284 -3.46 -5.25 -24.10
CA LEU A 284 -4.10 -4.87 -25.36
C LEU A 284 -3.19 -5.22 -26.53
N ALA A 285 -1.89 -4.93 -26.41
CA ALA A 285 -0.90 -5.30 -27.43
C ALA A 285 -0.83 -6.81 -27.67
N ALA A 286 -0.79 -7.62 -26.60
CA ALA A 286 -0.78 -9.08 -26.71
C ALA A 286 -2.07 -9.63 -27.34
N ALA A 287 -3.23 -9.07 -26.99
CA ALA A 287 -4.51 -9.48 -27.56
C ALA A 287 -4.62 -9.14 -29.05
N LEU A 288 -4.21 -7.94 -29.46
CA LEU A 288 -4.18 -7.52 -30.86
C LEU A 288 -3.22 -8.39 -31.68
N PHE A 289 -2.04 -8.70 -31.14
CA PHE A 289 -1.10 -9.61 -31.78
C PHE A 289 -1.70 -11.00 -31.97
N LEU A 290 -2.35 -11.55 -30.94
CA LEU A 290 -3.03 -12.85 -31.03
C LEU A 290 -4.17 -12.84 -32.06
N ALA A 291 -4.98 -11.79 -32.09
CA ALA A 291 -6.04 -11.64 -33.08
C ALA A 291 -5.48 -11.60 -34.51
N ALA A 292 -4.41 -10.83 -34.74
CA ALA A 292 -3.72 -10.78 -36.02
C ALA A 292 -3.10 -12.13 -36.40
N ALA A 293 -2.50 -12.84 -35.44
CA ALA A 293 -1.89 -14.14 -35.67
C ALA A 293 -2.93 -15.23 -35.97
N ALA A 294 -4.07 -15.21 -35.26
CA ALA A 294 -5.20 -16.10 -35.54
C ALA A 294 -5.80 -15.83 -36.93
N PHE A 295 -5.98 -14.54 -37.28
CA PHE A 295 -6.44 -14.14 -38.62
C PHE A 295 -5.48 -14.61 -39.71
N ALA A 296 -4.17 -14.42 -39.51
CA ALA A 296 -3.15 -14.88 -40.45
C ALA A 296 -3.16 -16.41 -40.59
N ALA A 297 -3.23 -17.16 -39.48
CA ALA A 297 -3.30 -18.62 -39.50
C ALA A 297 -4.55 -19.14 -40.23
N LEU A 298 -5.71 -18.53 -39.98
CA LEU A 298 -6.97 -18.82 -40.68
C LEU A 298 -6.88 -18.49 -42.18
N GLY A 299 -6.30 -17.34 -42.53
CA GLY A 299 -6.12 -16.93 -43.93
C GLY A 299 -5.15 -17.83 -44.71
N LEU A 300 -4.04 -18.22 -44.07
CA LEU A 300 -3.07 -19.18 -44.62
C LEU A 300 -3.67 -20.57 -44.83
N ASN A 301 -4.67 -20.94 -44.02
CA ASN A 301 -5.38 -22.21 -44.10
C ASN A 301 -6.81 -22.07 -44.67
N ARG A 302 -7.08 -21.02 -45.45
CA ARG A 302 -8.45 -20.67 -45.92
C ARG A 302 -9.19 -21.78 -46.67
N GLU A 303 -8.46 -22.69 -47.32
CA GLU A 303 -9.05 -23.78 -48.10
C GLU A 303 -9.59 -24.92 -47.22
N ARG A 304 -9.07 -25.06 -46.00
CA ARG A 304 -9.44 -26.11 -45.05
C ARG A 304 -10.13 -25.57 -43.80
N ALA A 305 -10.04 -24.27 -43.56
CA ALA A 305 -10.65 -23.61 -42.41
C ALA A 305 -12.19 -23.68 -42.51
N PRO A 306 -12.87 -24.36 -41.58
CA PRO A 306 -14.32 -24.46 -41.62
C PRO A 306 -14.95 -23.10 -41.31
N ALA A 307 -16.12 -22.83 -41.89
CA ALA A 307 -16.86 -21.60 -41.63
C ALA A 307 -17.19 -21.38 -40.14
N SER A 308 -17.30 -22.46 -39.33
CA SER A 308 -17.41 -22.40 -37.87
C SER A 308 -16.26 -21.64 -37.19
N HIS A 309 -15.01 -21.83 -37.65
CA HIS A 309 -13.85 -21.18 -37.05
C HIS A 309 -13.77 -19.69 -37.42
N TRP A 310 -14.18 -19.34 -38.64
CA TRP A 310 -14.35 -17.92 -39.02
C TRP A 310 -15.44 -17.24 -38.19
N CYS A 311 -16.57 -17.90 -37.97
CA CYS A 311 -17.63 -17.38 -37.10
C CYS A 311 -17.17 -17.21 -35.65
N LEU A 312 -16.44 -18.18 -35.09
CA LEU A 312 -15.85 -18.09 -33.76
C LEU A 312 -14.83 -16.94 -33.66
N PHE A 313 -13.95 -16.78 -34.66
CA PHE A 313 -12.99 -15.69 -34.71
C PHE A 313 -13.70 -14.32 -34.74
N LEU A 314 -14.60 -14.12 -35.70
CA LEU A 314 -15.29 -12.83 -35.86
C LEU A 314 -16.15 -12.50 -34.63
N GLY A 315 -16.93 -13.47 -34.15
CA GLY A 315 -17.85 -13.25 -33.04
C GLY A 315 -17.17 -13.17 -31.68
N GLY A 316 -16.05 -13.87 -31.47
CA GLY A 316 -15.23 -13.74 -30.25
C GLY A 316 -14.57 -12.37 -30.16
N ASN A 317 -13.95 -11.90 -31.26
CA ASN A 317 -13.34 -10.57 -31.30
C ASN A 317 -14.39 -9.44 -31.30
N LEU A 318 -15.60 -9.67 -31.82
CA LEU A 318 -16.71 -8.71 -31.73
C LEU A 318 -17.11 -8.44 -30.28
N LEU A 319 -17.16 -9.46 -29.42
CA LEU A 319 -17.44 -9.27 -27.98
C LEU A 319 -16.39 -8.38 -27.30
N ALA A 320 -15.11 -8.58 -27.63
CA ALA A 320 -14.01 -7.76 -27.13
C ALA A 320 -14.17 -6.28 -27.47
N LEU A 321 -14.84 -5.93 -28.59
CA LEU A 321 -15.10 -4.52 -28.92
C LEU A 321 -16.01 -3.84 -27.88
N PHE A 322 -17.02 -4.55 -27.37
CA PHE A 322 -18.03 -3.98 -26.46
C PHE A 322 -17.51 -3.75 -25.04
N ALA A 323 -16.52 -4.51 -24.57
CA ALA A 323 -15.85 -4.29 -23.29
C ALA A 323 -14.44 -4.89 -23.29
N VAL A 324 -13.47 -4.17 -22.75
CA VAL A 324 -12.09 -4.64 -22.50
C VAL A 324 -12.09 -5.93 -21.67
N HIS A 325 -13.07 -6.08 -20.79
CA HIS A 325 -13.25 -7.28 -19.99
C HIS A 325 -13.46 -8.56 -20.83
N GLU A 326 -14.00 -8.48 -22.06
CA GLU A 326 -14.16 -9.67 -22.92
C GLU A 326 -12.87 -10.05 -23.68
N LEU A 327 -11.82 -9.22 -23.57
CA LEU A 327 -10.56 -9.41 -24.29
C LEU A 327 -9.88 -10.73 -23.94
N ALA A 328 -9.91 -11.14 -22.68
CA ALA A 328 -9.31 -12.40 -22.24
C ALA A 328 -9.99 -13.61 -22.89
N ALA A 329 -11.33 -13.67 -22.88
CA ALA A 329 -12.09 -14.73 -23.52
C ALA A 329 -11.83 -14.77 -25.05
N ALA A 330 -11.80 -13.61 -25.70
CA ALA A 330 -11.46 -13.51 -27.12
C ALA A 330 -10.03 -13.99 -27.41
N SER A 331 -9.07 -13.68 -26.55
CA SER A 331 -7.68 -14.13 -26.66
C SER A 331 -7.53 -15.65 -26.50
N LEU A 332 -8.35 -16.30 -25.67
CA LEU A 332 -8.41 -17.76 -25.59
C LEU A 332 -8.90 -18.39 -26.91
N VAL A 333 -9.96 -17.82 -27.50
CA VAL A 333 -10.46 -18.23 -28.83
C VAL A 333 -9.36 -18.06 -29.89
N ASN A 334 -8.74 -16.88 -29.94
CA ASN A 334 -7.65 -16.58 -30.88
C ASN A 334 -6.45 -17.51 -30.67
N CYS A 335 -6.08 -17.83 -29.44
CA CYS A 335 -5.01 -18.77 -29.12
C CYS A 335 -5.27 -20.15 -29.72
N VAL A 336 -6.47 -20.71 -29.52
CA VAL A 336 -6.81 -22.04 -30.06
C VAL A 336 -6.84 -22.02 -31.59
N LEU A 337 -7.45 -21.00 -32.19
CA LEU A 337 -7.53 -20.88 -33.65
C LEU A 337 -6.15 -20.68 -34.30
N ALA A 338 -5.31 -19.81 -33.73
CA ALA A 338 -3.93 -19.62 -34.16
C ALA A 338 -3.11 -20.90 -34.04
N THR A 339 -3.34 -21.68 -32.98
CA THR A 339 -2.64 -22.94 -32.74
C THR A 339 -3.05 -24.01 -33.74
N VAL A 340 -4.35 -24.32 -33.84
CA VAL A 340 -4.87 -25.41 -34.69
C VAL A 340 -4.61 -25.13 -36.16
N HIS A 341 -4.89 -23.92 -36.65
CA HIS A 341 -4.66 -23.61 -38.07
C HIS A 341 -3.19 -23.39 -38.40
N GLY A 342 -2.40 -22.88 -37.45
CA GLY A 342 -0.95 -22.84 -37.58
C GLY A 342 -0.35 -24.24 -37.73
N GLN A 343 -0.83 -25.21 -36.93
CA GLN A 343 -0.42 -26.62 -37.03
C GLN A 343 -0.79 -27.24 -38.38
N GLU A 344 -2.02 -27.03 -38.84
CA GLU A 344 -2.52 -27.58 -40.11
C GLU A 344 -1.79 -26.97 -41.32
N TRP A 345 -1.56 -25.66 -41.32
CA TRP A 345 -0.77 -24.98 -42.35
C TRP A 345 0.68 -25.48 -42.37
N TYR A 346 1.32 -25.59 -41.20
CA TYR A 346 2.69 -26.06 -41.09
C TYR A 346 2.85 -27.47 -41.64
N ARG A 347 1.95 -28.39 -41.22
CA ARG A 347 1.90 -29.77 -41.72
C ARG A 347 1.73 -29.83 -43.23
N ALA A 348 0.92 -28.94 -43.81
CA ALA A 348 0.68 -28.91 -45.25
C ALA A 348 1.89 -28.44 -46.07
N ARG A 349 2.71 -27.53 -45.53
CA ARG A 349 3.73 -26.81 -46.30
C ARG A 349 5.15 -27.38 -46.16
N PHE A 350 5.51 -27.91 -44.99
CA PHE A 350 6.90 -28.25 -44.64
C PHE A 350 7.15 -29.74 -44.34
N GLY A 351 6.12 -30.59 -44.34
CA GLY A 351 6.26 -31.99 -43.91
C GLY A 351 6.60 -32.11 -42.41
N GLN A 352 6.71 -33.34 -41.89
CA GLN A 352 7.00 -33.58 -40.46
C GLN A 352 8.46 -34.00 -40.19
N VAL A 353 9.18 -34.41 -41.23
CA VAL A 353 10.56 -34.91 -41.12
C VAL A 353 11.52 -33.75 -40.86
N TYR A 354 12.35 -33.86 -39.83
CA TYR A 354 13.38 -32.86 -39.52
C TYR A 354 14.58 -32.98 -40.48
N SER A 355 15.25 -31.86 -40.78
CA SER A 355 16.57 -31.89 -41.42
C SER A 355 17.65 -31.29 -40.52
N VAL A 356 18.89 -31.74 -40.74
CA VAL A 356 20.09 -31.28 -40.01
C VAL A 356 20.67 -30.00 -40.64
N GLY A 357 19.95 -29.35 -41.57
CA GLY A 357 20.37 -28.09 -42.17
C GLY A 357 20.52 -27.00 -41.11
N TRP A 358 21.58 -26.20 -41.20
CA TRP A 358 21.88 -25.14 -40.23
C TRP A 358 20.70 -24.20 -39.96
N LEU A 359 19.96 -23.79 -41.01
CA LEU A 359 18.80 -22.90 -40.87
C LEU A 359 17.64 -23.55 -40.11
N GLU A 360 17.42 -24.85 -40.29
CA GLU A 360 16.35 -25.58 -39.60
C GLU A 360 16.71 -25.85 -38.14
N VAL A 361 17.97 -26.21 -37.87
CA VAL A 361 18.50 -26.35 -36.51
C VAL A 361 18.44 -25.01 -35.77
N LEU A 362 18.85 -23.92 -36.42
CA LEU A 362 18.80 -22.57 -35.85
C LEU A 362 17.34 -22.14 -35.57
N PHE A 363 16.41 -22.39 -36.48
CA PHE A 363 14.99 -22.10 -36.28
C PHE A 363 14.40 -22.95 -35.14
N SER A 364 14.68 -24.25 -35.13
CA SER A 364 14.13 -25.21 -34.17
C SER A 364 14.67 -25.00 -32.74
N ARG A 365 16.01 -24.91 -32.58
CA ARG A 365 16.64 -24.70 -31.27
C ARG A 365 16.59 -23.23 -30.85
N GLY A 366 16.91 -22.30 -31.76
CA GLY A 366 16.93 -20.87 -31.48
C GLY A 366 15.55 -20.32 -31.13
N GLY A 367 14.50 -20.70 -31.88
CA GLY A 367 13.13 -20.28 -31.58
C GLY A 367 12.64 -20.73 -30.20
N ARG A 368 12.93 -21.98 -29.82
CA ARG A 368 12.60 -22.52 -28.49
C ARG A 368 13.41 -21.86 -27.39
N ALA A 369 14.71 -21.65 -27.59
CA ALA A 369 15.57 -20.97 -26.62
C ALA A 369 15.09 -19.53 -26.33
N ILE A 370 14.74 -18.78 -27.39
CA ILE A 370 14.14 -17.44 -27.25
C ILE A 370 12.81 -17.52 -26.49
N THR A 371 11.99 -18.54 -26.75
CA THR A 371 10.72 -18.73 -26.04
C THR A 371 10.93 -19.02 -24.55
N VAL A 372 11.91 -19.87 -24.20
CA VAL A 372 12.26 -20.14 -22.79
C VAL A 372 12.72 -18.86 -22.11
N LEU A 373 13.62 -18.10 -22.74
CA LEU A 373 14.09 -16.81 -22.21
C LEU A 373 12.94 -15.80 -22.04
N GLY A 374 12.00 -15.76 -22.99
CA GLY A 374 10.81 -14.92 -22.92
C GLY A 374 9.88 -15.31 -21.77
N LEU A 375 9.61 -16.61 -21.59
CA LEU A 375 8.81 -17.11 -20.46
C LEU A 375 9.49 -16.84 -19.11
N PHE A 376 10.81 -17.02 -19.04
CA PHE A 376 11.59 -16.70 -17.85
C PHE A 376 11.53 -15.20 -17.53
N LEU A 377 11.70 -14.34 -18.54
CA LEU A 377 11.57 -12.89 -18.38
C LEU A 377 10.16 -12.50 -17.89
N LEU A 378 9.10 -13.09 -18.45
CA LEU A 378 7.72 -12.88 -18.00
C LEU A 378 7.52 -13.31 -16.54
N ALA A 379 8.10 -14.45 -16.13
CA ALA A 379 8.06 -14.90 -14.74
C ALA A 379 8.75 -13.90 -13.81
N VAL A 380 9.95 -13.42 -14.18
CA VAL A 380 10.69 -12.41 -13.39
C VAL A 380 9.91 -11.08 -13.31
N LEU A 381 9.35 -10.61 -14.42
CA LEU A 381 8.53 -9.38 -14.44
C LEU A 381 7.24 -9.53 -13.62
N SER A 382 6.65 -10.73 -13.59
CA SER A 382 5.48 -11.02 -12.77
C SER A 382 5.81 -11.06 -11.28
N VAL A 383 6.87 -11.77 -10.88
CA VAL A 383 7.29 -11.88 -9.47
C VAL A 383 7.75 -10.54 -8.91
N SER A 384 8.47 -9.75 -9.70
CA SER A 384 8.91 -8.40 -9.31
C SER A 384 7.77 -7.36 -9.32
N GLY A 385 6.55 -7.74 -9.75
CA GLY A 385 5.41 -6.82 -9.84
C GLY A 385 5.57 -5.72 -10.90
N ARG A 386 6.57 -5.83 -11.79
CA ARG A 386 6.81 -4.86 -12.88
C ARG A 386 5.90 -5.08 -14.09
N LEU A 387 5.25 -6.24 -14.16
CA LEU A 387 4.32 -6.56 -15.23
C LEU A 387 3.03 -5.75 -15.13
N ASP A 388 2.54 -5.49 -13.92
CA ASP A 388 1.23 -4.88 -13.69
C ASP A 388 1.33 -3.72 -12.70
N THR A 389 0.95 -2.53 -13.15
CA THR A 389 0.92 -1.31 -12.33
C THR A 389 -0.28 -1.26 -11.38
N SER A 390 -1.24 -2.19 -11.52
CA SER A 390 -2.44 -2.34 -10.66
C SER A 390 -2.16 -2.77 -9.21
N GLY A 391 -0.93 -3.22 -8.92
CA GLY A 391 -0.57 -3.79 -7.62
C GLY A 391 -0.82 -5.30 -7.48
N ARG A 392 -1.17 -6.02 -8.56
CA ARG A 392 -1.23 -7.49 -8.57
C ARG A 392 0.18 -8.07 -8.59
N ARG A 393 0.52 -8.86 -7.56
CA ARG A 393 1.82 -9.52 -7.41
C ARG A 393 1.64 -10.98 -7.03
N THR A 394 2.56 -11.81 -7.47
CA THR A 394 2.63 -13.22 -7.07
C THR A 394 2.87 -13.32 -5.57
N GLY A 395 2.11 -14.15 -4.88
CA GLY A 395 2.18 -14.32 -3.44
C GLY A 395 0.94 -15.03 -2.93
N LEU A 396 0.88 -15.25 -1.61
CA LEU A 396 -0.21 -16.00 -0.99
C LEU A 396 -0.87 -15.16 0.11
N GLY A 397 -2.17 -15.33 0.27
CA GLY A 397 -2.96 -14.67 1.31
C GLY A 397 -3.42 -13.26 0.94
N LEU A 398 -3.83 -12.49 1.94
CA LEU A 398 -4.28 -11.11 1.76
C LEU A 398 -3.08 -10.17 1.64
N THR A 399 -3.23 -9.08 0.89
CA THR A 399 -2.30 -7.96 1.05
C THR A 399 -2.43 -7.35 2.44
N ARG A 400 -1.37 -6.70 2.91
CA ARG A 400 -1.35 -6.04 4.21
C ARG A 400 -2.40 -4.93 4.27
N GLU A 401 -2.57 -4.20 3.17
CA GLU A 401 -3.59 -3.17 3.02
C GLU A 401 -5.01 -3.74 3.19
N LEU A 402 -5.37 -4.80 2.46
CA LEU A 402 -6.70 -5.42 2.57
C LEU A 402 -6.90 -6.05 3.96
N ALA A 403 -5.87 -6.65 4.54
CA ALA A 403 -5.93 -7.19 5.90
C ALA A 403 -6.23 -6.08 6.93
N ASN A 404 -5.57 -4.92 6.81
CA ASN A 404 -5.82 -3.75 7.65
C ASN A 404 -7.25 -3.21 7.46
N ASP A 405 -7.74 -3.15 6.22
CA ASP A 405 -9.12 -2.74 5.90
C ASP A 405 -10.13 -3.65 6.62
N LEU A 406 -10.00 -4.97 6.46
CA LEU A 406 -10.91 -5.93 7.08
C LEU A 406 -10.88 -5.88 8.59
N GLU A 407 -9.69 -5.74 9.18
CA GLU A 407 -9.56 -5.67 10.63
C GLU A 407 -10.20 -4.41 11.20
N THR A 408 -9.98 -3.27 10.53
CA THR A 408 -10.62 -2.00 10.91
C THR A 408 -12.14 -2.09 10.83
N TYR A 409 -12.70 -2.68 9.76
CA TYR A 409 -14.14 -2.84 9.62
C TYR A 409 -14.76 -3.88 10.56
N ARG A 410 -13.99 -4.88 11.04
CA ARG A 410 -14.45 -5.79 12.11
C ARG A 410 -14.60 -5.05 13.42
N GLN A 411 -13.64 -4.18 13.76
CA GLN A 411 -13.63 -3.36 14.98
C GLN A 411 -14.84 -2.41 15.05
N LEU A 412 -15.44 -2.02 13.93
CA LEU A 412 -16.68 -1.22 13.92
C LEU A 412 -17.82 -1.82 14.74
N GLY A 413 -17.81 -3.12 15.04
CA GLY A 413 -18.86 -3.72 15.88
C GLY A 413 -18.92 -3.21 17.30
N SER A 414 -17.79 -2.75 17.85
CA SER A 414 -17.75 -2.11 19.16
C SER A 414 -17.78 -0.59 19.06
N LEU A 415 -17.40 -0.02 17.91
CA LEU A 415 -17.20 1.43 17.74
C LEU A 415 -18.38 2.14 17.05
N ALA A 416 -19.34 1.39 16.50
CA ALA A 416 -20.56 1.93 15.93
C ALA A 416 -21.79 1.38 16.65
N PHE A 417 -22.79 2.25 16.85
CA PHE A 417 -24.04 1.92 17.54
C PHE A 417 -24.82 0.77 16.88
N ASN A 418 -24.79 0.70 15.54
CA ASN A 418 -25.46 -0.34 14.75
C ASN A 418 -24.76 -0.51 13.39
N ASP A 419 -25.14 -1.52 12.61
CA ASP A 419 -24.60 -1.75 11.24
C ASP A 419 -25.23 -0.83 10.16
N ARG A 420 -25.81 0.33 10.53
CA ARG A 420 -26.45 1.27 9.59
C ARG A 420 -25.54 2.47 9.26
N GLY A 421 -24.37 2.16 8.69
CA GLY A 421 -23.40 3.16 8.27
C GLY A 421 -23.57 3.62 6.82
N PHE A 422 -23.18 4.86 6.53
CA PHE A 422 -22.99 5.36 5.16
C PHE A 422 -21.50 5.40 4.80
N HIS A 423 -21.15 4.83 3.65
CA HIS A 423 -19.78 4.73 3.15
C HIS A 423 -19.66 5.29 1.72
N PHE A 424 -18.46 5.65 1.25
CA PHE A 424 -18.31 6.55 0.08
C PHE A 424 -18.00 5.88 -1.26
N THR A 425 -17.59 4.62 -1.26
CA THR A 425 -17.17 3.90 -2.49
C THR A 425 -17.72 2.48 -2.53
N LEU A 426 -17.90 1.92 -3.73
CA LEU A 426 -18.36 0.53 -3.87
C LEU A 426 -17.36 -0.48 -3.26
N ARG A 427 -16.05 -0.22 -3.44
CA ARG A 427 -14.96 -1.04 -2.86
C ARG A 427 -15.01 -1.11 -1.33
N GLN A 428 -15.33 0.01 -0.68
CA GLN A 428 -15.53 0.06 0.77
C GLN A 428 -16.74 -0.79 1.20
N GLY A 429 -17.81 -0.81 0.39
CA GLY A 429 -18.98 -1.66 0.61
C GLY A 429 -18.64 -3.15 0.58
N ASP A 430 -17.82 -3.58 -0.39
CA ASP A 430 -17.35 -4.97 -0.44
C ASP A 430 -16.50 -5.33 0.78
N ALA A 431 -15.62 -4.42 1.22
CA ALA A 431 -14.79 -4.62 2.41
C ALA A 431 -15.61 -4.72 3.70
N LEU A 432 -16.68 -3.93 3.83
CA LEU A 432 -17.64 -4.03 4.92
C LEU A 432 -18.32 -5.40 4.93
N ILE A 433 -18.81 -5.87 3.79
CA ILE A 433 -19.44 -7.21 3.68
C ILE A 433 -18.43 -8.30 4.04
N ALA A 434 -17.21 -8.22 3.52
CA ALA A 434 -16.12 -9.15 3.84
C ALA A 434 -15.79 -9.17 5.35
N ALA A 435 -15.87 -8.02 6.02
CA ALA A 435 -15.70 -7.90 7.47
C ALA A 435 -16.93 -8.38 8.28
N GLY A 436 -18.06 -8.69 7.64
CA GLY A 436 -19.30 -9.12 8.29
C GLY A 436 -20.25 -7.99 8.67
N ARG A 437 -20.08 -6.81 8.06
CA ARG A 437 -20.94 -5.63 8.25
C ARG A 437 -21.90 -5.46 7.07
N ARG A 438 -22.97 -4.67 7.27
CA ARG A 438 -23.88 -4.30 6.18
C ARG A 438 -23.31 -3.18 5.33
N SER A 439 -23.65 -3.18 4.05
CA SER A 439 -23.21 -2.19 3.05
C SER A 439 -24.36 -1.29 2.61
N PHE A 440 -24.12 0.02 2.46
CA PHE A 440 -25.05 0.93 1.78
C PHE A 440 -25.17 0.64 0.26
N VAL A 441 -24.05 0.54 -0.45
CA VAL A 441 -23.91 0.15 -1.87
C VAL A 441 -22.61 -0.61 -2.09
N ASP A 442 -22.58 -1.56 -3.01
CA ASP A 442 -21.40 -2.39 -3.31
C ASP A 442 -21.31 -2.76 -4.81
N HIS A 443 -20.34 -3.59 -5.21
CA HIS A 443 -20.13 -3.94 -6.62
C HIS A 443 -21.23 -4.81 -7.24
N ARG A 444 -22.20 -5.31 -6.46
CA ARG A 444 -23.41 -5.97 -6.99
C ARG A 444 -24.39 -4.91 -7.51
N VAL A 445 -23.90 -4.07 -8.43
CA VAL A 445 -24.55 -2.85 -8.93
C VAL A 445 -25.94 -3.10 -9.51
N ALA A 446 -26.22 -4.31 -10.01
CA ALA A 446 -27.55 -4.69 -10.49
C ALA A 446 -28.65 -4.60 -9.41
N LEU A 447 -28.30 -4.73 -8.12
CA LEU A 447 -29.23 -4.55 -6.99
C LEU A 447 -29.64 -3.08 -6.78
N PHE A 448 -28.70 -2.18 -7.06
CA PHE A 448 -28.81 -0.74 -6.75
C PHE A 448 -29.22 0.10 -7.96
N ALA A 449 -28.92 -0.38 -9.17
CA ALA A 449 -29.28 0.29 -10.41
C ALA A 449 -30.79 0.21 -10.65
N GLY A 450 -31.40 1.36 -10.97
CA GLY A 450 -32.83 1.47 -11.19
C GLY A 450 -33.20 2.76 -11.91
N ARG A 451 -34.49 3.14 -11.87
CA ARG A 451 -34.97 4.45 -12.34
C ARG A 451 -35.72 5.15 -11.23
N GLY A 452 -35.58 6.48 -11.15
CA GLY A 452 -36.26 7.32 -10.16
C GLY A 452 -35.96 6.88 -8.72
N ALA A 453 -37.00 6.65 -7.93
CA ALA A 453 -36.88 6.27 -6.51
C ALA A 453 -36.09 4.96 -6.28
N GLY A 454 -35.99 4.10 -7.30
CA GLY A 454 -35.31 2.81 -7.23
C GLY A 454 -33.80 2.83 -7.47
N ASP A 455 -33.24 3.95 -7.95
CA ASP A 455 -31.80 4.12 -8.26
C ASP A 455 -31.01 4.57 -7.02
N TRP A 456 -30.43 3.60 -6.33
CA TRP A 456 -29.61 3.84 -5.14
C TRP A 456 -28.21 4.35 -5.48
N LEU A 457 -27.69 4.09 -6.68
CA LEU A 457 -26.38 4.59 -7.10
C LEU A 457 -26.41 6.10 -7.35
N SER A 458 -27.49 6.62 -7.93
CA SER A 458 -27.69 8.07 -8.05
C SER A 458 -27.85 8.74 -6.67
N LYS A 459 -28.71 8.18 -5.80
CA LYS A 459 -28.89 8.67 -4.42
C LYS A 459 -27.60 8.64 -3.61
N HIS A 460 -26.79 7.58 -3.74
CA HIS A 460 -25.48 7.49 -3.11
C HIS A 460 -24.55 8.62 -3.58
N ARG A 461 -24.45 8.86 -4.90
CA ARG A 461 -23.64 9.98 -5.43
C ARG A 461 -24.11 11.33 -4.94
N GLN A 462 -25.42 11.56 -4.83
CA GLN A 462 -26.00 12.78 -4.26
C GLN A 462 -25.68 12.90 -2.76
N ALA A 463 -25.82 11.82 -1.99
CA ALA A 463 -25.44 11.79 -0.57
C ALA A 463 -23.95 12.09 -0.36
N ARG A 464 -23.04 11.60 -1.21
CA ARG A 464 -21.62 11.98 -1.11
C ARG A 464 -21.40 13.49 -1.32
N ARG A 465 -22.19 14.13 -2.18
CA ARG A 465 -22.12 15.59 -2.39
C ARG A 465 -22.66 16.35 -1.19
N LEU A 466 -23.65 15.80 -0.47
CA LEU A 466 -24.15 16.39 0.78
C LEU A 466 -23.03 16.51 1.82
N PHE A 467 -22.19 15.48 1.93
CA PHE A 467 -21.03 15.48 2.83
C PHE A 467 -19.80 16.23 2.28
N ARG A 468 -19.89 16.80 1.08
CA ARG A 468 -18.84 17.62 0.45
C ARG A 468 -19.41 18.95 -0.07
N PRO A 469 -19.88 19.84 0.81
CA PRO A 469 -20.55 21.08 0.40
C PRO A 469 -19.64 22.01 -0.41
N LEU A 470 -18.32 21.90 -0.25
CA LEU A 470 -17.32 22.72 -0.96
C LEU A 470 -17.04 22.20 -2.38
N MET A 471 -17.55 21.03 -2.77
CA MET A 471 -17.34 20.45 -4.09
C MET A 471 -18.39 20.97 -5.10
N PRO A 472 -17.99 21.66 -6.19
CA PRO A 472 -18.93 22.15 -7.19
C PRO A 472 -19.44 21.02 -8.12
N PRO A 473 -20.70 21.07 -8.60
CA PRO A 473 -21.74 22.05 -8.27
C PRO A 473 -22.45 21.71 -6.93
N PRO A 474 -22.85 22.73 -6.14
CA PRO A 474 -23.61 22.50 -4.91
C PRO A 474 -24.96 21.86 -5.20
N LEU A 475 -25.46 21.08 -4.24
CA LEU A 475 -26.82 20.53 -4.30
C LEU A 475 -27.85 21.65 -4.21
N SER A 476 -28.98 21.49 -4.90
CA SER A 476 -30.14 22.36 -4.69
C SER A 476 -30.72 22.13 -3.28
N LEU A 477 -31.46 23.12 -2.75
CA LEU A 477 -32.10 22.98 -1.43
C LEU A 477 -33.10 21.80 -1.42
N GLU A 478 -33.88 21.64 -2.49
CA GLU A 478 -34.82 20.54 -2.63
C GLU A 478 -34.12 19.17 -2.63
N ASP A 479 -33.01 19.03 -3.36
CA ASP A 479 -32.23 17.80 -3.38
C ASP A 479 -31.58 17.52 -2.01
N ARG A 480 -31.14 18.57 -1.31
CA ARG A 480 -30.56 18.45 0.03
C ARG A 480 -31.57 17.90 1.02
N ASP A 481 -32.76 18.48 1.08
CA ASP A 481 -33.83 18.06 2.00
C ASP A 481 -34.29 16.64 1.67
N ALA A 482 -34.43 16.31 0.38
CA ALA A 482 -34.79 14.96 -0.06
C ALA A 482 -33.76 13.90 0.36
N ILE A 483 -32.46 14.21 0.26
CA ILE A 483 -31.39 13.29 0.65
C ILE A 483 -31.28 13.18 2.17
N GLN A 484 -31.46 14.27 2.91
CA GLN A 484 -31.50 14.23 4.38
C GLN A 484 -32.66 13.37 4.88
N GLY A 485 -33.86 13.53 4.29
CA GLY A 485 -35.01 12.68 4.59
C GLY A 485 -34.74 11.20 4.29
N MET A 486 -34.09 10.90 3.16
CA MET A 486 -33.69 9.52 2.82
C MET A 486 -32.72 8.90 3.85
N LEU A 487 -31.75 9.67 4.35
CA LEU A 487 -30.82 9.21 5.39
C LEU A 487 -31.53 8.98 6.73
N GLN A 488 -32.56 9.79 7.04
CA GLN A 488 -33.40 9.61 8.22
C GLN A 488 -34.29 8.36 8.09
N ASP A 489 -34.92 8.15 6.93
CA ASP A 489 -35.77 6.97 6.65
C ASP A 489 -34.99 5.65 6.80
N LEU A 490 -33.74 5.63 6.31
CA LEU A 490 -32.83 4.48 6.46
C LEU A 490 -32.25 4.35 7.88
N ARG A 491 -32.44 5.36 8.74
CA ARG A 491 -31.87 5.50 10.09
C ARG A 491 -30.35 5.32 10.07
N ILE A 492 -29.69 6.10 9.21
CA ILE A 492 -28.23 6.15 9.15
C ILE A 492 -27.70 6.81 10.42
N SER A 493 -26.96 6.04 11.22
CA SER A 493 -26.38 6.45 12.51
C SER A 493 -25.02 7.12 12.34
N HIS A 494 -24.18 6.54 11.48
CA HIS A 494 -22.79 6.95 11.32
C HIS A 494 -22.33 7.01 9.86
N VAL A 495 -21.26 7.77 9.61
CA VAL A 495 -20.63 8.00 8.30
C VAL A 495 -19.16 7.61 8.36
N LEU A 496 -18.70 6.90 7.32
CA LEU A 496 -17.38 6.26 7.25
C LEU A 496 -16.56 6.80 6.07
N PRO A 497 -15.94 8.00 6.16
CA PRO A 497 -15.01 8.49 5.14
C PRO A 497 -13.84 7.52 4.96
N ARG A 498 -13.44 7.31 3.70
CA ARG A 498 -12.38 6.37 3.33
C ARG A 498 -11.01 7.02 3.53
N LEU A 499 -10.19 6.44 4.39
CA LEU A 499 -8.85 6.94 4.71
C LEU A 499 -7.74 5.95 4.32
N ASN A 500 -8.05 4.88 3.59
CA ASN A 500 -7.04 3.98 3.03
C ASN A 500 -6.39 4.55 1.76
N SER A 501 -5.19 4.04 1.43
CA SER A 501 -4.38 4.55 0.31
C SER A 501 -4.70 3.89 -1.05
N TYR A 502 -5.52 2.85 -1.07
CA TYR A 502 -5.75 2.03 -2.27
C TYR A 502 -6.28 2.85 -3.46
N SER A 503 -5.58 2.79 -4.60
CA SER A 503 -5.91 3.33 -5.93
C SER A 503 -6.06 4.86 -6.09
N SER A 504 -6.56 5.59 -5.09
CA SER A 504 -6.83 7.03 -5.18
C SER A 504 -6.41 7.83 -3.95
N GLY A 505 -5.57 7.26 -3.07
CA GLY A 505 -5.12 7.89 -1.81
C GLY A 505 -6.23 8.10 -0.77
N PRO A 506 -5.93 8.50 0.47
CA PRO A 506 -6.93 8.80 1.50
C PRO A 506 -7.82 9.99 1.15
N ASP A 507 -9.11 9.90 1.45
CA ASP A 507 -10.09 10.95 1.19
C ASP A 507 -10.15 12.01 2.31
N TYR A 508 -9.04 12.72 2.49
CA TYR A 508 -8.95 13.79 3.47
C TYR A 508 -9.94 14.93 3.22
N SER A 509 -10.37 15.13 1.97
CA SER A 509 -11.34 16.18 1.65
C SER A 509 -12.68 15.96 2.36
N THR A 510 -13.27 14.77 2.25
CA THR A 510 -14.51 14.45 2.96
C THR A 510 -14.30 14.43 4.46
N PHE A 511 -13.17 13.89 4.91
CA PHE A 511 -12.86 13.84 6.34
C PHE A 511 -12.85 15.24 6.96
N MET A 512 -12.15 16.20 6.33
CA MET A 512 -12.10 17.58 6.84
C MET A 512 -13.44 18.31 6.73
N ASP A 513 -14.21 18.08 5.66
CA ASP A 513 -15.56 18.63 5.53
C ASP A 513 -16.50 18.12 6.64
N LEU A 514 -16.35 16.86 7.07
CA LEU A 514 -17.10 16.28 8.19
C LEU A 514 -16.63 16.83 9.54
N VAL A 515 -15.32 16.95 9.77
CA VAL A 515 -14.76 17.55 11.00
C VAL A 515 -15.22 19.01 11.16
N ALA A 516 -15.33 19.76 10.06
CA ALA A 516 -15.81 21.14 10.08
C ALA A 516 -17.33 21.28 10.26
N ASN A 517 -18.10 20.19 10.11
CA ASN A 517 -19.56 20.22 10.15
C ASN A 517 -20.09 19.92 11.58
N PRO A 518 -20.82 20.85 12.22
CA PRO A 518 -21.33 20.65 13.58
C PRO A 518 -22.41 19.56 13.70
N ASP A 519 -23.02 19.13 12.59
CA ASP A 519 -24.03 18.05 12.59
C ASP A 519 -23.41 16.67 12.85
N TRP A 520 -22.09 16.54 12.68
CA TRP A 520 -21.35 15.29 12.80
C TRP A 520 -20.26 15.42 13.86
N MET A 521 -20.11 14.36 14.66
CA MET A 521 -19.11 14.28 15.71
C MET A 521 -18.18 13.10 15.43
N LEU A 522 -16.88 13.36 15.45
CA LEU A 522 -15.85 12.32 15.32
C LEU A 522 -15.79 11.50 16.61
N THR A 523 -16.08 10.21 16.54
CA THR A 523 -16.01 9.29 17.69
C THR A 523 -14.74 8.46 17.68
N ASP A 524 -14.26 8.05 16.49
CA ASP A 524 -13.01 7.29 16.37
C ASP A 524 -12.26 7.59 15.08
N LEU A 525 -10.93 7.51 15.16
CA LEU A 525 -10.03 7.63 14.02
C LEU A 525 -9.24 6.32 13.88
N LEU A 526 -9.50 5.58 12.81
CA LEU A 526 -8.91 4.26 12.55
C LEU A 526 -7.97 4.33 11.33
N PRO A 527 -7.12 3.31 11.11
CA PRO A 527 -6.16 3.31 10.01
C PRO A 527 -6.77 3.46 8.62
N THR A 528 -7.98 2.93 8.39
CA THR A 528 -8.58 2.85 7.04
C THR A 528 -9.83 3.69 6.87
N THR A 529 -10.42 4.16 7.97
CA THR A 529 -11.62 5.00 8.00
C THR A 529 -11.68 5.81 9.29
N ALA A 530 -12.51 6.85 9.31
CA ALA A 530 -12.91 7.52 10.55
C ALA A 530 -14.39 7.27 10.79
N VAL A 531 -14.83 7.31 12.03
CA VAL A 531 -16.23 7.08 12.42
C VAL A 531 -16.83 8.38 12.88
N PHE A 532 -17.83 8.87 12.13
CA PHE A 532 -18.59 10.06 12.48
C PHE A 532 -20.02 9.67 12.84
N HIS A 533 -20.46 10.01 14.04
CA HIS A 533 -21.86 9.88 14.44
C HIS A 533 -22.58 11.24 14.33
N ARG A 534 -23.91 11.23 14.26
CA ARG A 534 -24.68 12.48 14.36
C ARG A 534 -24.44 13.10 15.74
N SER A 535 -24.22 14.41 15.79
CA SER A 535 -23.98 15.12 17.06
C SER A 535 -25.22 15.14 17.97
N GLN A 536 -26.42 15.19 17.39
CA GLN A 536 -27.68 15.12 18.12
C GLN A 536 -28.63 14.09 17.49
N PRO A 537 -28.44 12.78 17.75
CA PRO A 537 -29.34 11.75 17.23
C PRO A 537 -30.71 11.84 17.90
N GLU A 538 -31.77 11.48 17.17
CA GLU A 538 -33.16 11.48 17.68
C GLU A 538 -33.37 10.35 18.70
N ASP A 539 -32.67 9.23 18.54
CA ASP A 539 -32.73 8.08 19.42
C ASP A 539 -31.96 8.35 20.73
N PRO A 540 -32.60 8.24 21.91
CA PRO A 540 -31.93 8.45 23.18
C PRO A 540 -30.82 7.43 23.48
N GLU A 541 -30.90 6.19 22.96
CA GLU A 541 -29.86 5.18 23.16
C GLU A 541 -28.62 5.50 22.33
N GLU A 542 -28.81 5.88 21.07
CA GLU A 542 -27.73 6.36 20.20
C GLU A 542 -27.06 7.60 20.81
N ARG A 543 -27.85 8.52 21.38
CA ARG A 543 -27.30 9.72 22.05
C ARG A 543 -26.40 9.36 23.24
N ARG A 544 -26.77 8.35 24.03
CA ARG A 544 -25.93 7.87 25.14
C ARG A 544 -24.64 7.26 24.61
N PHE A 545 -24.75 6.40 23.59
CA PHE A 545 -23.60 5.78 22.95
C PHE A 545 -22.61 6.83 22.42
N VAL A 546 -23.11 7.84 21.70
CA VAL A 546 -22.31 8.91 21.10
C VAL A 546 -21.61 9.74 22.17
N ASN A 547 -22.27 10.07 23.29
CA ASN A 547 -21.65 10.79 24.39
C ASN A 547 -20.59 9.94 25.14
N GLU A 548 -20.78 8.61 25.21
CA GLU A 548 -19.80 7.70 25.82
C GLU A 548 -18.57 7.48 24.92
N HIS A 549 -18.73 7.59 23.61
CA HIS A 549 -17.69 7.40 22.60
C HIS A 549 -17.21 8.72 21.98
N GLU A 550 -17.41 9.85 22.67
CA GLU A 550 -16.87 11.13 22.22
C GLU A 550 -15.34 11.08 22.22
N LEU A 551 -14.74 11.46 21.09
CA LEU A 551 -13.28 11.41 20.94
C LEU A 551 -12.62 12.57 21.70
N ASP A 552 -12.29 12.33 22.97
CA ASP A 552 -11.40 13.20 23.71
C ASP A 552 -9.93 12.87 23.39
N VAL A 553 -9.35 13.69 22.52
CA VAL A 553 -7.95 13.55 22.06
C VAL A 553 -6.97 13.70 23.23
N ILE A 554 -7.24 14.58 24.20
CA ILE A 554 -6.34 14.83 25.33
C ILE A 554 -6.36 13.61 26.24
N ARG A 555 -7.56 13.14 26.59
CA ARG A 555 -7.74 11.95 27.42
C ARG A 555 -7.09 10.72 26.78
N ARG A 556 -7.33 10.47 25.48
CA ARG A 556 -6.74 9.34 24.75
C ARG A 556 -5.21 9.41 24.65
N ALA A 557 -4.66 10.61 24.50
CA ALA A 557 -3.21 10.80 24.41
C ALA A 557 -2.50 10.67 25.77
N PHE A 558 -3.06 11.23 26.83
CA PHE A 558 -2.34 11.47 28.09
C PHE A 558 -2.92 10.78 29.32
N GLN A 559 -4.21 10.44 29.36
CA GLN A 559 -4.85 9.89 30.56
C GLN A 559 -5.11 8.38 30.41
N ASP A 560 -5.73 7.99 29.30
CA ASP A 560 -6.03 6.59 28.93
C ASP A 560 -4.99 6.05 27.94
N ALA A 561 -3.74 6.49 28.09
CA ALA A 561 -2.64 6.14 27.20
C ALA A 561 -2.35 4.63 27.26
N LEU A 562 -2.39 3.97 26.10
CA LEU A 562 -1.94 2.58 25.99
C LEU A 562 -0.40 2.54 25.90
N PRO A 563 0.26 1.64 26.64
CA PRO A 563 1.72 1.54 26.61
C PRO A 563 2.21 1.09 25.23
N LEU A 564 3.28 1.72 24.76
CA LEU A 564 3.91 1.42 23.49
C LEU A 564 4.81 0.18 23.64
N LEU A 565 4.31 -0.98 23.20
CA LEU A 565 5.04 -2.24 23.19
C LEU A 565 5.75 -2.43 21.84
N VAL A 566 6.89 -1.76 21.66
CA VAL A 566 7.71 -1.85 20.45
C VAL A 566 9.14 -2.23 20.83
N GLU A 567 9.68 -3.26 20.18
CA GLU A 567 11.09 -3.65 20.37
C GLU A 567 12.04 -2.63 19.69
N PRO A 568 13.24 -2.40 20.24
CA PRO A 568 14.26 -1.59 19.60
C PRO A 568 14.56 -2.07 18.18
N GLN A 569 14.60 -1.14 17.22
CA GLN A 569 14.80 -1.45 15.80
C GLN A 569 16.24 -1.21 15.36
N GLU A 570 16.76 -2.10 14.51
CA GLU A 570 17.98 -1.81 13.77
C GLU A 570 17.71 -0.80 12.65
N PRO A 571 18.66 0.10 12.32
CA PRO A 571 18.51 1.00 11.18
C PRO A 571 18.29 0.22 9.89
N ALA A 572 17.19 0.50 9.18
CA ALA A 572 16.91 -0.17 7.93
C ALA A 572 17.95 0.19 6.86
N ARG A 573 18.31 -0.78 6.01
CA ARG A 573 19.32 -0.59 4.96
C ARG A 573 18.64 -0.45 3.60
N PRO A 574 19.19 0.37 2.68
CA PRO A 574 18.65 0.45 1.33
C PRO A 574 18.70 -0.92 0.66
N PRO A 575 17.68 -1.28 -0.14
CA PRO A 575 17.63 -2.59 -0.77
C PRO A 575 18.81 -2.75 -1.74
N THR A 576 19.52 -3.85 -1.62
CA THR A 576 20.62 -4.23 -2.53
C THR A 576 20.14 -4.38 -3.97
N PHE A 577 21.03 -4.30 -4.96
CA PHE A 577 20.67 -4.46 -6.37
C PHE A 577 19.88 -5.75 -6.66
N THR A 578 20.28 -6.87 -6.05
CA THR A 578 19.59 -8.16 -6.21
C THR A 578 18.21 -8.12 -5.56
N GLN A 579 18.07 -7.53 -4.37
CA GLN A 579 16.77 -7.30 -3.77
C GLN A 579 15.91 -6.41 -4.67
N GLN A 580 16.42 -5.30 -5.18
CA GLN A 580 15.67 -4.42 -6.10
C GLN A 580 15.19 -5.14 -7.38
N LEU A 581 15.98 -6.08 -7.88
CA LEU A 581 15.66 -6.87 -9.06
C LEU A 581 14.61 -7.96 -8.76
N PHE A 582 14.68 -8.56 -7.57
CA PHE A 582 13.78 -9.61 -7.09
C PHE A 582 12.87 -9.13 -5.94
N LEU A 583 12.51 -7.85 -5.91
CA LEU A 583 11.74 -7.25 -4.81
C LEU A 583 10.38 -7.94 -4.76
N THR A 584 10.24 -8.91 -3.85
CA THR A 584 9.02 -9.70 -3.67
C THR A 584 8.02 -8.98 -2.78
N GLN A 585 8.49 -8.15 -1.86
CA GLN A 585 7.63 -7.47 -0.89
C GLN A 585 6.99 -6.21 -1.49
N ARG A 586 5.67 -6.10 -1.30
CA ARG A 586 4.89 -4.91 -1.61
C ARG A 586 5.14 -3.86 -0.53
N GLN A 587 5.37 -2.62 -0.95
CA GLN A 587 5.58 -1.46 -0.07
C GLN A 587 4.23 -0.93 0.42
N ASP A 588 3.46 -1.77 1.11
CA ASP A 588 2.18 -1.37 1.70
C ASP A 588 2.43 -0.74 3.08
N LEU A 589 1.76 0.38 3.33
CA LEU A 589 1.80 1.05 4.62
C LEU A 589 1.18 0.17 5.72
N ALA A 590 1.86 0.12 6.87
CA ALA A 590 1.31 -0.52 8.06
C ALA A 590 0.13 0.31 8.62
N ALA A 591 -0.75 -0.36 9.38
CA ALA A 591 -1.90 0.28 10.01
C ALA A 591 -1.51 1.47 10.90
N GLY A 592 -0.45 1.32 11.70
CA GLY A 592 0.06 2.41 12.55
C GLY A 592 0.56 3.61 11.75
N THR A 593 1.19 3.39 10.60
CA THR A 593 1.65 4.47 9.72
C THR A 593 0.48 5.25 9.12
N LEU A 594 -0.57 4.55 8.68
CA LEU A 594 -1.80 5.19 8.18
C LEU A 594 -2.48 6.00 9.28
N GLU A 595 -2.67 5.40 10.46
CA GLU A 595 -3.25 6.06 11.63
C GLU A 595 -2.48 7.34 12.00
N ALA A 596 -1.14 7.27 12.03
CA ALA A 596 -0.28 8.42 12.27
C ALA A 596 -0.48 9.55 11.26
N SER A 597 -0.60 9.20 9.97
CA SER A 597 -0.86 10.18 8.92
C SER A 597 -2.19 10.90 9.12
N HIS A 598 -3.23 10.21 9.60
CA HIS A 598 -4.54 10.80 9.87
C HIS A 598 -4.49 11.77 11.06
N TRP A 599 -3.82 11.38 12.14
CA TRP A 599 -3.62 12.24 13.31
C TRP A 599 -2.82 13.50 12.97
N LEU A 600 -1.75 13.34 12.18
CA LEU A 600 -0.94 14.46 11.71
C LEU A 600 -1.80 15.46 10.91
N ARG A 601 -2.59 14.96 9.96
CA ARG A 601 -3.48 15.79 9.14
C ARG A 601 -4.56 16.49 9.97
N LEU A 602 -5.13 15.82 10.96
CA LEU A 602 -6.10 16.43 11.87
C LEU A 602 -5.47 17.59 12.67
N GLY A 603 -4.26 17.37 13.20
CA GLY A 603 -3.51 18.39 13.94
C GLY A 603 -3.10 19.61 13.09
N GLU A 604 -2.73 19.40 11.83
CA GLU A 604 -2.40 20.48 10.88
C GLU A 604 -3.61 21.30 10.44
N ALA A 605 -4.77 20.65 10.30
CA ALA A 605 -5.98 21.27 9.76
C ALA A 605 -6.65 22.21 10.78
N LEU A 606 -6.72 21.82 12.05
CA LEU A 606 -7.43 22.55 13.11
C LEU A 606 -6.56 23.59 13.82
N ARG A 607 -5.95 24.53 13.07
CA ARG A 607 -5.00 25.53 13.62
C ARG A 607 -5.56 26.44 14.73
N SER A 608 -6.88 26.55 14.84
CA SER A 608 -7.56 27.34 15.89
C SER A 608 -7.81 26.56 17.17
N ALA A 609 -7.50 25.26 17.20
CA ALA A 609 -7.68 24.41 18.38
C ALA A 609 -6.71 24.83 19.50
N PRO A 610 -7.05 24.54 20.77
CA PRO A 610 -6.19 24.89 21.89
C PRO A 610 -4.89 24.07 21.86
N PRO A 611 -3.75 24.59 22.38
CA PRO A 611 -2.47 23.88 22.34
C PRO A 611 -2.49 22.43 22.88
N PRO A 612 -3.21 22.09 23.97
CA PRO A 612 -3.36 20.70 24.44
C PRO A 612 -3.90 19.72 23.39
N PHE A 613 -4.81 20.17 22.52
CA PHE A 613 -5.35 19.35 21.44
C PHE A 613 -4.26 19.02 20.41
N HIS A 614 -3.44 20.00 20.04
CA HIS A 614 -2.33 19.79 19.11
C HIS A 614 -1.26 18.87 19.70
N LEU A 615 -0.93 19.03 20.99
CA LEU A 615 -0.03 18.12 21.69
C LEU A 615 -0.57 16.68 21.66
N GLY A 616 -1.87 16.49 21.94
CA GLY A 616 -2.50 15.17 21.88
C GLY A 616 -2.46 14.53 20.50
N CYS A 617 -2.82 15.26 19.44
CA CYS A 617 -2.75 14.77 18.06
C CYS A 617 -1.31 14.35 17.68
N CYS A 618 -0.32 15.17 18.04
CA CYS A 618 1.08 14.88 17.73
C CYS A 618 1.60 13.67 18.52
N THR A 619 1.29 13.55 19.81
CA THR A 619 1.69 12.39 20.63
C THR A 619 1.05 11.09 20.12
N LEU A 620 -0.23 11.11 19.76
CA LEU A 620 -0.91 9.95 19.15
C LEU A 620 -0.29 9.60 17.79
N SER A 621 0.03 10.61 16.98
CA SER A 621 0.72 10.41 15.70
C SER A 621 2.10 9.76 15.89
N VAL A 622 2.92 10.25 16.84
CA VAL A 622 4.25 9.66 17.15
C VAL A 622 4.11 8.20 17.59
N ARG A 623 3.21 7.89 18.53
CA ARG A 623 3.01 6.49 18.98
C ARG A 623 2.52 5.58 17.86
N ALA A 624 1.59 6.05 17.02
CA ALA A 624 1.11 5.31 15.87
C ALA A 624 2.21 5.11 14.81
N ALA A 625 3.03 6.14 14.55
CA ALA A 625 4.14 6.09 13.62
C ALA A 625 5.22 5.13 14.09
N ARG A 626 5.54 5.09 15.40
CA ARG A 626 6.46 4.09 15.98
C ARG A 626 5.96 2.66 15.80
N ARG A 627 4.66 2.39 16.05
CA ARG A 627 4.03 1.10 15.73
C ARG A 627 4.14 0.77 14.23
N GLY A 628 3.96 1.77 13.37
CA GLY A 628 4.07 1.64 11.92
C GLY A 628 5.49 1.31 11.44
N VAL A 629 6.49 2.03 11.94
CA VAL A 629 7.91 1.78 11.65
C VAL A 629 8.32 0.39 12.13
N ALA A 630 7.89 -0.04 13.32
CA ALA A 630 8.17 -1.40 13.81
C ALA A 630 7.59 -2.50 12.92
N ALA A 631 6.41 -2.27 12.32
CA ALA A 631 5.77 -3.23 11.41
C ALA A 631 6.35 -3.21 9.99
N THR A 632 6.93 -2.08 9.56
CA THR A 632 7.53 -1.85 8.23
C THR A 632 8.80 -1.00 8.33
N PRO A 633 9.92 -1.55 8.85
CA PRO A 633 11.14 -0.76 9.04
C PRO A 633 11.79 -0.33 7.72
N ASP A 634 11.59 -1.11 6.65
CA ASP A 634 12.19 -0.88 5.33
C ASP A 634 11.48 0.21 4.50
N LEU A 635 10.35 0.74 4.97
CA LEU A 635 9.53 1.67 4.22
C LEU A 635 9.90 3.12 4.53
N ALA A 636 10.42 3.84 3.54
CA ALA A 636 10.82 5.24 3.69
C ALA A 636 9.68 6.14 4.14
N GLU A 637 8.46 5.91 3.64
CA GLU A 637 7.29 6.71 3.98
C GLU A 637 6.92 6.64 5.47
N ALA A 638 7.11 5.48 6.12
CA ALA A 638 6.85 5.33 7.55
C ALA A 638 7.78 6.20 8.39
N HIS A 639 9.06 6.24 8.03
CA HIS A 639 10.06 7.11 8.67
C HIS A 639 9.82 8.59 8.37
N ARG A 640 9.37 8.93 7.15
CA ARG A 640 8.99 10.31 6.80
C ARG A 640 7.86 10.81 7.68
N ILE A 641 6.77 10.04 7.82
CA ILE A 641 5.62 10.41 8.66
C ILE A 641 6.02 10.55 10.13
N LEU A 642 6.91 9.67 10.62
CA LEU A 642 7.47 9.81 11.97
C LEU A 642 8.26 11.12 12.13
N GLY A 643 9.09 11.48 11.14
CA GLY A 643 9.84 12.74 11.13
C GLY A 643 8.94 13.98 11.10
N GLU A 644 7.89 13.96 10.27
CA GLU A 644 6.89 15.03 10.18
C GLU A 644 6.12 15.19 11.51
N ALA A 645 5.78 14.08 12.17
CA ALA A 645 5.12 14.10 13.48
C ALA A 645 6.00 14.74 14.57
N TYR A 646 7.29 14.38 14.62
CA TYR A 646 8.23 15.00 15.56
C TYR A 646 8.51 16.47 15.26
N GLN A 647 8.59 16.84 13.97
CA GLN A 647 8.76 18.23 13.56
C GLN A 647 7.59 19.09 14.01
N LEU A 648 6.35 18.64 13.75
CA LEU A 648 5.15 19.37 14.17
C LEU A 648 5.08 19.46 15.70
N LEU A 649 5.37 18.37 16.42
CA LEU A 649 5.43 18.37 17.88
C LEU A 649 6.43 19.42 18.40
N GLY A 650 7.64 19.46 17.84
CA GLY A 650 8.66 20.43 18.20
C GLY A 650 8.25 21.89 17.93
N GLN A 651 7.51 22.15 16.84
CA GLN A 651 6.95 23.47 16.55
C GLN A 651 5.92 23.90 17.61
N ILE A 652 5.02 22.99 18.02
CA ILE A 652 4.01 23.27 19.06
C ILE A 652 4.66 23.48 20.43
N GLU A 653 5.64 22.66 20.81
CA GLU A 653 6.40 22.84 22.06
C GLU A 653 7.17 24.16 22.08
N ALA A 654 7.75 24.57 20.95
CA ALA A 654 8.48 25.83 20.84
C ALA A 654 7.55 27.05 20.98
N LEU A 655 6.32 26.99 20.45
CA LEU A 655 5.31 28.04 20.63
C LEU A 655 4.94 28.24 22.09
N ALA A 656 4.98 27.19 22.91
CA ALA A 656 4.70 27.29 24.35
C ALA A 656 5.82 27.97 25.15
N LEU A 657 7.04 28.12 24.60
CA LEU A 657 8.22 28.63 25.29
C LEU A 657 8.51 30.14 25.06
N ASP A 658 7.52 30.92 24.64
CA ASP A 658 7.52 32.40 24.52
C ASP A 658 8.80 33.02 23.89
N ASN A 659 9.20 32.49 22.71
CA ASN A 659 10.12 32.99 21.65
C ASN A 659 11.45 33.72 22.00
N SER A 660 11.73 34.09 23.25
CA SER A 660 12.71 35.13 23.61
C SER A 660 14.04 34.57 24.12
N GLN A 661 14.11 33.26 24.43
CA GLN A 661 15.36 32.53 24.69
C GLN A 661 15.38 31.11 24.08
N ALA A 662 14.42 30.79 23.21
CA ALA A 662 14.30 29.51 22.50
C ALA A 662 15.23 29.41 21.28
N GLN A 663 16.49 29.86 21.39
CA GLN A 663 17.55 29.56 20.41
C GLN A 663 18.00 28.10 20.55
N ALA A 664 17.07 27.20 20.26
CA ALA A 664 17.15 25.78 19.98
C ALA A 664 15.72 25.27 20.17
N THR A 665 14.91 25.23 19.11
CA THR A 665 13.69 24.41 19.08
C THR A 665 14.00 23.07 19.74
N THR A 666 13.36 22.77 20.87
CA THR A 666 13.55 21.61 21.76
C THR A 666 14.52 20.56 21.22
N SER A 667 15.77 20.56 21.72
CA SER A 667 16.88 19.76 21.17
C SER A 667 16.47 18.32 20.86
N LEU A 668 15.70 17.71 21.75
CA LEU A 668 15.18 16.35 21.62
C LEU A 668 14.38 16.13 20.33
N ARG A 669 13.34 16.94 20.06
CA ARG A 669 12.44 16.77 18.92
C ARG A 669 13.15 16.92 17.59
N TYR A 670 14.13 17.83 17.54
CA TYR A 670 14.98 17.99 16.38
C TYR A 670 15.80 16.72 16.08
N PHE A 671 16.44 16.12 17.10
CA PHE A 671 17.22 14.89 16.92
C PHE A 671 16.36 13.70 16.48
N GLU A 672 15.16 13.57 17.03
CA GLU A 672 14.22 12.51 16.63
C GLU A 672 13.70 12.71 15.20
N ALA A 673 13.33 13.95 14.85
CA ALA A 673 12.87 14.29 13.51
C ALA A 673 13.97 14.08 12.46
N ILE A 674 15.20 14.52 12.73
CA ILE A 674 16.31 14.38 11.77
C ILE A 674 16.74 12.92 11.60
N ALA A 675 16.74 12.12 12.67
CA ALA A 675 17.03 10.69 12.58
C ALA A 675 16.02 9.98 11.67
N ALA A 676 14.73 10.23 11.88
CA ALA A 676 13.66 9.65 11.06
C ALA A 676 13.69 10.16 9.61
N ALA A 677 13.84 11.46 9.40
CA ALA A 677 13.90 12.05 8.06
C ALA A 677 15.12 11.57 7.26
N ARG A 678 16.29 11.43 7.92
CA ARG A 678 17.52 10.91 7.29
C ARG A 678 17.38 9.45 6.93
N GLN A 679 16.72 8.66 7.77
CA GLN A 679 16.41 7.26 7.50
C GLN A 679 15.50 7.13 6.26
N ALA A 680 14.45 7.95 6.16
CA ALA A 680 13.57 7.98 4.99
C ALA A 680 14.34 8.31 3.69
N ALA A 681 15.17 9.36 3.72
CA ALA A 681 15.99 9.76 2.57
C ALA A 681 17.09 8.75 2.21
N THR A 682 17.54 7.92 3.15
CA THR A 682 18.52 6.86 2.89
C THR A 682 17.87 5.67 2.18
N LEU A 683 16.65 5.30 2.57
CA LEU A 683 15.88 4.24 1.95
C LEU A 683 15.40 4.61 0.54
N GLN A 684 14.94 5.86 0.35
CA GLN A 684 14.47 6.38 -0.93
C GLN A 684 15.06 7.78 -1.19
N PRO A 685 16.26 7.86 -1.79
CA PRO A 685 16.95 9.13 -2.01
C PRO A 685 16.31 9.98 -3.11
N ASN A 686 15.58 9.36 -4.03
CA ASN A 686 15.00 10.02 -5.21
C ASN A 686 13.59 10.58 -4.97
N GLU A 687 13.07 10.49 -3.75
CA GLU A 687 11.72 11.00 -3.42
C GLU A 687 11.80 12.47 -2.97
N VAL A 688 11.00 13.32 -3.61
CA VAL A 688 11.01 14.78 -3.40
C VAL A 688 10.63 15.14 -1.96
N GLN A 689 9.59 14.50 -1.41
CA GLN A 689 9.08 14.77 -0.07
C GLN A 689 10.13 14.46 1.02
N ASN A 690 10.89 13.36 0.85
CA ASN A 690 11.94 12.98 1.81
C ASN A 690 13.07 14.03 1.84
N GLN A 691 13.50 14.51 0.68
CA GLN A 691 14.54 15.54 0.60
C GLN A 691 14.03 16.91 1.08
N ALA A 692 12.77 17.24 0.79
CA ALA A 692 12.16 18.50 1.24
C ALA A 692 12.08 18.58 2.77
N LEU A 693 11.68 17.49 3.45
CA LEU A 693 11.65 17.41 4.91
C LEU A 693 13.05 17.65 5.52
N LEU A 694 14.09 17.04 4.94
CA LEU A 694 15.47 17.24 5.40
C LEU A 694 15.96 18.68 5.20
N VAL A 695 15.66 19.30 4.06
CA VAL A 695 15.99 20.70 3.79
C VAL A 695 15.35 21.59 4.85
N GLU A 696 14.06 21.38 5.15
CA GLU A 696 13.34 22.18 6.13
C GLU A 696 13.94 22.04 7.54
N LEU A 697 14.23 20.81 7.98
CA LEU A 697 14.84 20.54 9.27
C LEU A 697 16.24 21.15 9.40
N TRP A 698 17.12 20.97 8.41
CA TRP A 698 18.48 21.53 8.48
C TRP A 698 18.52 23.05 8.30
N GLN A 699 17.64 23.59 7.47
CA GLN A 699 17.54 25.04 7.28
C GLN A 699 17.04 25.71 8.57
N SER A 700 16.01 25.16 9.22
CA SER A 700 15.50 25.67 10.50
C SER A 700 16.54 25.60 11.62
N ALA A 701 17.41 24.58 11.59
CA ALA A 701 18.53 24.42 12.53
C ALA A 701 19.81 25.19 12.14
N GLY A 702 19.81 25.92 11.03
CA GLY A 702 20.97 26.72 10.58
C GLY A 702 22.19 25.90 10.13
N LYS A 703 21.99 24.67 9.65
CA LYS A 703 23.07 23.77 9.21
C LYS A 703 23.39 24.00 7.72
N VAL A 704 24.41 24.79 7.43
CA VAL A 704 24.74 25.32 6.09
C VAL A 704 25.11 24.21 5.11
N ASP A 705 26.03 23.31 5.49
CA ASP A 705 26.56 22.25 4.62
C ASP A 705 25.50 21.20 4.28
N CYS A 706 24.80 20.72 5.30
CA CYS A 706 23.74 19.74 5.15
C CYS A 706 22.59 20.27 4.28
N THR A 707 22.20 21.53 4.51
CA THR A 707 21.14 22.19 3.74
C THR A 707 21.56 22.34 2.27
N HIS A 708 22.80 22.76 2.00
CA HIS A 708 23.33 22.86 0.64
C HIS A 708 23.27 21.51 -0.11
N ASP A 709 23.73 20.43 0.53
CA ASP A 709 23.77 19.11 -0.07
C ASP A 709 22.37 18.54 -0.32
N ALA A 710 21.46 18.72 0.63
CA ALA A 710 20.06 18.31 0.50
C ALA A 710 19.34 19.08 -0.61
N LEU A 711 19.56 20.40 -0.69
CA LEU A 711 19.02 21.24 -1.76
C LEU A 711 19.55 20.87 -3.13
N THR A 712 20.84 20.53 -3.22
CA THR A 712 21.45 20.09 -4.48
C THR A 712 20.79 18.81 -4.98
N ARG A 713 20.51 17.85 -4.09
CA ARG A 713 19.77 16.63 -4.43
C ARG A 713 18.31 16.94 -4.79
N LEU A 714 17.62 17.75 -3.99
CA LEU A 714 16.23 18.14 -4.24
C LEU A 714 16.05 18.82 -5.61
N LEU A 715 16.92 19.76 -5.95
CA LEU A 715 16.92 20.45 -7.26
C LEU A 715 17.19 19.51 -8.43
N ALA A 716 17.96 18.43 -8.24
CA ALA A 716 18.18 17.42 -9.26
C ALA A 716 16.96 16.52 -9.52
N LEU A 717 16.03 16.43 -8.55
CA LEU A 717 14.79 15.65 -8.66
C LEU A 717 13.62 16.46 -9.24
N LEU A 718 13.67 17.79 -9.16
CA LEU A 718 12.64 18.66 -9.70
C LEU A 718 12.68 18.71 -11.24
N PRO A 719 11.54 18.93 -11.91
CA PRO A 719 11.48 18.99 -13.36
C PRO A 719 12.35 20.14 -13.91
N PRO A 720 12.96 19.98 -15.10
CA PRO A 720 13.75 21.04 -15.70
C PRO A 720 12.87 22.27 -15.98
N LEU A 721 13.46 23.47 -15.82
CA LEU A 721 12.78 24.77 -15.90
C LEU A 721 11.92 24.95 -17.16
N GLU A 722 12.34 24.36 -18.29
CA GLU A 722 11.63 24.40 -19.57
C GLU A 722 10.25 23.72 -19.49
N SER A 723 10.17 22.59 -18.79
CA SER A 723 8.96 21.79 -18.62
C SER A 723 8.09 22.21 -17.42
N ALA A 724 8.62 23.05 -16.54
CA ALA A 724 7.97 23.45 -15.30
C ALA A 724 6.87 24.51 -15.51
N THR A 725 5.82 24.45 -14.70
CA THR A 725 4.78 25.47 -14.60
C THR A 725 5.33 26.79 -14.05
N SER A 726 4.58 27.90 -14.18
CA SER A 726 5.04 29.22 -13.70
C SER A 726 5.33 29.26 -12.20
N ALA A 727 4.55 28.54 -11.40
CA ALA A 727 4.74 28.43 -9.95
C ALA A 727 5.98 27.60 -9.61
N GLU A 728 6.15 26.44 -10.26
CA GLU A 728 7.33 25.58 -10.08
C GLU A 728 8.62 26.31 -10.49
N ARG A 729 8.61 27.10 -11.57
CA ARG A 729 9.76 27.91 -11.98
C ARG A 729 10.18 28.90 -10.90
N GLN A 730 9.23 29.59 -10.27
CA GLN A 730 9.52 30.52 -9.18
C GLN A 730 10.13 29.78 -7.98
N GLN A 731 9.57 28.62 -7.62
CA GLN A 731 10.09 27.78 -6.55
C GLN A 731 11.52 27.31 -6.85
N ILE A 732 11.77 26.75 -8.04
CA ILE A 732 13.11 26.29 -8.44
C ILE A 732 14.13 27.43 -8.41
N GLN A 733 13.78 28.62 -8.90
CA GLN A 733 14.67 29.79 -8.86
C GLN A 733 14.98 30.25 -7.43
N SER A 734 13.98 30.23 -6.54
CA SER A 734 14.19 30.58 -5.13
C SER A 734 15.16 29.60 -4.45
N LEU A 735 14.96 28.29 -4.67
CA LEU A 735 15.80 27.23 -4.11
C LEU A 735 17.22 27.26 -4.68
N SER A 736 17.38 27.50 -5.99
CA SER A 736 18.71 27.61 -6.61
C SER A 736 19.49 28.81 -6.07
N SER A 737 18.82 29.96 -5.90
CA SER A 737 19.47 31.15 -5.33
C SER A 737 19.94 30.94 -3.89
N LEU A 738 19.19 30.15 -3.11
CA LEU A 738 19.56 29.81 -1.74
C LEU A 738 20.74 28.84 -1.73
N ARG A 739 20.74 27.80 -2.57
CA ARG A 739 21.87 26.88 -2.74
C ARG A 739 23.16 27.64 -3.08
N ASP A 740 23.12 28.57 -4.04
CA ASP A 740 24.31 29.29 -4.49
C ASP A 740 24.89 30.20 -3.39
N ARG A 741 24.03 30.81 -2.56
CA ARG A 741 24.45 31.57 -1.36
C ARG A 741 25.12 30.69 -0.32
N LEU A 742 24.57 29.50 -0.05
CA LEU A 742 25.18 28.56 0.90
C LEU A 742 26.51 28.05 0.37
N ALA A 743 26.63 27.79 -0.94
CA ALA A 743 27.87 27.35 -1.58
C ALA A 743 29.01 28.35 -1.37
N SER A 744 28.76 29.67 -1.48
CA SER A 744 29.79 30.67 -1.21
C SER A 744 30.28 30.64 0.25
N ILE A 745 29.37 30.44 1.21
CA ILE A 745 29.72 30.35 2.64
C ILE A 745 30.59 29.11 2.89
N LEU A 746 30.27 27.97 2.27
CA LEU A 746 31.03 26.73 2.43
C LEU A 746 32.46 26.85 1.93
N VAL A 747 32.66 27.48 0.78
CA VAL A 747 34.01 27.73 0.22
C VAL A 747 34.83 28.58 1.18
N ASP A 748 34.25 29.63 1.75
CA ASP A 748 34.94 30.52 2.69
C ASP A 748 35.32 29.78 3.99
N VAL A 749 34.40 29.00 4.58
CA VAL A 749 34.65 28.24 5.80
C VAL A 749 35.70 27.15 5.59
N GLN A 750 35.65 26.46 4.45
CA GLN A 750 36.62 25.41 4.13
C GLN A 750 38.03 25.99 3.90
N ALA A 751 38.14 27.14 3.23
CA ALA A 751 39.42 27.83 3.07
C ALA A 751 40.01 28.26 4.43
N GLN A 752 39.17 28.71 5.37
CA GLN A 752 39.59 29.07 6.73
C GLN A 752 40.04 27.85 7.54
N SER A 753 39.33 26.73 7.44
CA SER A 753 39.71 25.50 8.16
C SER A 753 41.03 24.92 7.64
N ASP A 754 41.23 24.91 6.33
CA ASP A 754 42.46 24.40 5.71
C ASP A 754 43.67 25.28 6.09
N ALA A 755 43.49 26.60 6.12
CA ALA A 755 44.51 27.53 6.57
C ALA A 755 44.86 27.37 8.06
N ALA A 756 43.85 27.11 8.91
CA ALA A 756 44.04 26.86 10.34
C ALA A 756 44.80 25.55 10.61
N LEU A 757 44.49 24.48 9.88
CA LEU A 757 45.21 23.22 9.96
C LEU A 757 46.66 23.35 9.47
N ALA A 758 46.90 24.13 8.40
CA ALA A 758 48.25 24.43 7.93
C ALA A 758 49.09 25.20 8.96
N GLN A 759 48.45 25.92 9.88
CA GLN A 759 49.09 26.63 10.99
C GLN A 759 49.30 25.76 12.25
N ASN A 760 49.08 24.44 12.17
CA ASN A 760 49.15 23.51 13.31
C ASN A 760 48.23 23.88 14.48
N GLN A 761 47.07 24.49 14.22
CA GLN A 761 46.04 24.68 15.24
C GLN A 761 45.47 23.33 15.67
N ASN A 762 44.96 23.24 16.91
CA ASN A 762 44.37 22.01 17.42
C ASN A 762 43.16 21.62 16.55
N ARG A 763 43.19 20.39 16.02
CA ARG A 763 42.16 19.87 15.11
C ARG A 763 40.76 19.90 15.74
N LEU A 764 40.65 19.70 17.05
CA LEU A 764 39.39 19.79 17.79
C LEU A 764 38.83 21.22 17.79
N GLU A 765 39.68 22.23 17.95
CA GLU A 765 39.28 23.64 17.93
C GLU A 765 38.85 24.08 16.53
N VAL A 766 39.55 23.61 15.49
CA VAL A 766 39.16 23.83 14.09
C VAL A 766 37.80 23.19 13.80
N ALA A 767 37.59 21.94 14.20
CA ALA A 767 36.31 21.25 14.03
C ALA A 767 35.17 21.97 14.77
N ALA A 768 35.40 22.44 16.01
CA ALA A 768 34.43 23.23 16.75
C ALA A 768 34.16 24.61 16.09
N SER A 769 35.15 25.21 15.43
CA SER A 769 34.95 26.42 14.63
C SER A 769 34.04 26.17 13.42
N CYS A 770 34.26 25.07 12.69
CA CYS A 770 33.42 24.67 11.57
C CYS A 770 31.97 24.40 12.01
N HIS A 771 31.78 23.71 13.14
CA HIS A 771 30.44 23.48 13.70
C HIS A 771 29.71 24.78 14.04
N ARG A 772 30.40 25.75 14.65
CA ARG A 772 29.84 27.09 14.93
C ARG A 772 29.47 27.88 13.68
N ALA A 773 30.16 27.63 12.56
CA ALA A 773 29.81 28.19 11.26
C ALA A 773 28.64 27.44 10.58
N GLY A 774 28.05 26.42 11.24
CA GLY A 774 26.95 25.62 10.70
C GLY A 774 27.40 24.50 9.76
N CYS A 775 28.70 24.21 9.67
CA CYS A 775 29.27 23.18 8.80
C CYS A 775 29.56 21.90 9.59
N VAL A 776 28.50 21.12 9.88
CA VAL A 776 28.54 19.94 10.76
C VAL A 776 29.20 18.73 10.09
N GLN A 777 28.91 18.46 8.82
CA GLN A 777 29.55 17.38 8.06
C GLN A 777 31.06 17.61 7.95
N LEU A 778 31.48 18.86 7.72
CA LEU A 778 32.90 19.21 7.71
C LEU A 778 33.55 18.96 9.08
N ALA A 779 32.89 19.38 10.17
CA ALA A 779 33.38 19.17 11.53
C ALA A 779 33.50 17.68 11.89
N VAL A 780 32.49 16.86 11.53
CA VAL A 780 32.50 15.40 11.75
C VAL A 780 33.62 14.74 10.97
N LYS A 781 33.77 15.09 9.68
CA LYS A 781 34.85 14.57 8.83
C LYS A 781 36.23 14.87 9.43
N LEU A 782 36.44 16.10 9.89
CA LEU A 782 37.70 16.50 10.52
C LEU A 782 38.03 15.68 11.77
N LEU A 783 37.04 15.28 12.57
CA LEU A 783 37.27 14.41 13.73
C LEU A 783 37.48 12.94 13.35
N GLN A 784 36.69 12.40 12.40
CA GLN A 784 36.79 11.01 11.95
C GLN A 784 38.14 10.69 11.29
N ASP A 785 38.71 11.66 10.57
CA ASP A 785 40.03 11.54 9.93
C ASP A 785 41.18 11.37 10.96
N ASP A 786 40.96 11.68 12.25
CA ASP A 786 41.95 11.52 13.33
C ASP A 786 41.47 10.53 14.40
N GLY A 787 41.52 9.24 14.07
CA GLY A 787 41.13 8.18 15.00
C GLY A 787 41.95 8.13 16.30
N VAL A 788 43.20 8.60 16.29
CA VAL A 788 44.05 8.61 17.49
C VAL A 788 43.57 9.66 18.49
N LEU A 789 43.20 10.86 18.00
CA LEU A 789 42.60 11.90 18.84
C LEU A 789 41.29 11.42 19.50
N LEU A 790 40.45 10.71 18.75
CA LEU A 790 39.15 10.20 19.22
C LEU A 790 39.22 9.14 20.33
N GLU A 791 40.29 8.35 20.37
CA GLU A 791 40.52 7.36 21.45
C GLU A 791 41.27 7.98 22.64
N ARG A 792 42.06 9.04 22.41
CA ARG A 792 42.83 9.72 23.46
C ARG A 792 41.99 10.72 24.26
N GLU A 793 41.12 11.48 23.60
CA GLU A 793 40.35 12.57 24.21
C GLU A 793 38.85 12.23 24.31
N PRO A 794 38.31 12.00 25.52
CA PRO A 794 36.88 11.73 25.72
C PRO A 794 35.97 12.86 25.20
N LEU A 795 36.44 14.12 25.24
CA LEU A 795 35.69 15.29 24.77
C LEU A 795 35.47 15.22 23.25
N ALA A 796 36.50 14.81 22.50
CA ALA A 796 36.40 14.63 21.05
C ALA A 796 35.36 13.56 20.71
N ARG A 797 35.31 12.46 21.47
CA ARG A 797 34.27 11.42 21.32
C ARG A 797 32.88 11.99 21.57
N HIS A 798 32.68 12.69 22.68
CA HIS A 798 31.38 13.29 23.01
C HIS A 798 30.87 14.24 21.91
N LEU A 799 31.73 15.15 21.43
CA LEU A 799 31.39 16.07 20.36
C LEU A 799 31.07 15.33 19.05
N LEU A 800 31.86 14.31 18.70
CA LEU A 800 31.58 13.47 17.53
C LEU A 800 30.21 12.81 17.64
N THR A 801 29.89 12.14 18.76
CA THR A 801 28.60 11.47 18.94
C THR A 801 27.43 12.47 18.86
N LEU A 802 27.57 13.65 19.47
CA LEU A 802 26.56 14.70 19.39
C LEU A 802 26.36 15.21 17.96
N TRP A 803 27.43 15.45 17.21
CA TRP A 803 27.34 15.92 15.82
C TRP A 803 26.83 14.84 14.87
N LEU A 804 27.14 13.55 15.13
CA LEU A 804 26.51 12.44 14.42
C LEU A 804 25.00 12.37 14.68
N ALA A 805 24.55 12.72 15.89
CA ALA A 805 23.12 12.86 16.19
C ALA A 805 22.49 14.01 15.41
N GLU A 806 23.17 15.16 15.28
CA GLU A 806 22.69 16.29 14.46
C GLU A 806 22.58 15.95 12.96
N LEU A 807 23.43 15.04 12.47
CA LEU A 807 23.36 14.53 11.10
C LEU A 807 22.29 13.45 10.90
N GLY A 808 21.75 12.88 11.98
CA GLY A 808 20.90 11.69 11.92
C GLY A 808 21.64 10.46 11.39
N ALA A 809 22.94 10.32 11.71
CA ALA A 809 23.84 9.31 11.14
C ALA A 809 23.63 7.91 11.74
N GLY A 810 22.40 7.37 11.65
CA GLY A 810 21.92 6.07 12.16
C GLY A 810 22.97 5.13 12.77
N GLU A 811 23.59 4.27 11.95
CA GLU A 811 24.53 3.23 12.40
C GLU A 811 25.81 3.82 13.03
N GLU A 812 26.42 4.84 12.41
CA GLU A 812 27.62 5.51 12.95
C GLU A 812 27.37 6.16 14.32
N LEU A 813 26.18 6.73 14.52
CA LEU A 813 25.74 7.31 15.79
C LEU A 813 25.64 6.25 16.87
N ILE A 814 25.02 5.11 16.57
CA ILE A 814 24.85 4.00 17.53
C ILE A 814 26.23 3.47 17.97
N GLU A 815 27.11 3.18 17.01
CA GLU A 815 28.47 2.70 17.33
C GLU A 815 29.28 3.72 18.15
N SER A 816 29.13 5.01 17.83
CA SER A 816 29.80 6.08 18.56
C SER A 816 29.25 6.24 19.98
N ALA A 817 27.94 6.07 20.17
CA ALA A 817 27.27 6.15 21.46
C ALA A 817 27.64 5.00 22.40
N GLU A 818 27.73 3.76 21.89
CA GLU A 818 28.18 2.59 22.65
C GLU A 818 29.60 2.79 23.19
N ARG A 819 30.50 3.35 22.37
CA ARG A 819 31.87 3.69 22.81
C ARG A 819 31.87 4.84 23.83
N LEU A 820 31.01 5.84 23.64
CA LEU A 820 30.88 6.98 24.55
C LEU A 820 30.40 6.55 25.93
N GLU A 821 29.55 5.53 26.05
CA GLU A 821 29.09 5.02 27.35
C GLU A 821 30.25 4.54 28.24
N PHE A 822 31.29 3.96 27.63
CA PHE A 822 32.46 3.47 28.36
C PHE A 822 33.41 4.60 28.83
N VAL A 823 33.63 5.62 27.99
CA VAL A 823 34.56 6.73 28.30
C VAL A 823 33.88 7.94 28.94
N GLY A 824 32.55 8.02 28.82
CA GLY A 824 31.70 9.14 29.25
C GLY A 824 31.88 9.54 30.72
N PRO A 825 31.94 8.60 31.68
CA PRO A 825 32.14 8.94 33.09
C PRO A 825 33.41 9.76 33.39
N GLN A 826 34.40 9.75 32.49
CA GLN A 826 35.65 10.52 32.63
C GLN A 826 35.46 12.02 32.34
N LEU A 827 34.35 12.41 31.69
CA LEU A 827 34.07 13.79 31.25
C LEU A 827 33.57 14.74 32.35
N GLY A 828 33.42 14.25 33.59
CA GLY A 828 32.99 15.06 34.73
C GLY A 828 31.59 15.64 34.53
N THR A 829 31.48 16.96 34.42
CA THR A 829 30.21 17.72 34.37
C THR A 829 29.58 17.81 32.97
N THR A 830 30.26 17.33 31.92
CA THR A 830 29.73 17.37 30.54
C THR A 830 28.56 16.38 30.41
N PRO A 831 27.42 16.77 29.79
CA PRO A 831 26.23 15.94 29.66
C PRO A 831 26.37 14.86 28.56
N TRP A 832 27.25 13.88 28.80
CA TRP A 832 27.55 12.84 27.82
C TRP A 832 26.42 11.83 27.60
N GLN A 833 25.45 11.73 28.52
CA GLN A 833 24.29 10.85 28.40
C GLN A 833 23.30 11.30 27.32
N ASP A 834 23.32 12.59 26.95
CA ASP A 834 22.41 13.17 25.96
C ASP A 834 22.54 12.52 24.57
N PRO A 835 23.72 12.49 23.94
CA PRO A 835 23.88 11.81 22.65
C PRO A 835 23.62 10.30 22.72
N VAL A 836 23.83 9.65 23.87
CA VAL A 836 23.48 8.24 24.08
C VAL A 836 21.95 8.06 24.06
N GLY A 837 21.21 8.95 24.75
CA GLY A 837 19.75 8.98 24.70
C GLY A 837 19.21 9.24 23.29
N TYR A 838 19.79 10.17 22.54
CA TYR A 838 19.38 10.43 21.15
C TYR A 838 19.64 9.23 20.24
N ALA A 839 20.77 8.53 20.40
CA ALA A 839 21.06 7.31 19.67
C ALA A 839 20.03 6.21 19.99
N ALA A 840 19.67 6.03 21.26
CA ALA A 840 18.65 5.06 21.68
C ALA A 840 17.26 5.39 21.08
N LEU A 841 16.84 6.65 21.13
CA LEU A 841 15.55 7.09 20.57
C LEU A 841 15.47 6.98 19.04
N SER A 842 16.60 7.09 18.34
CA SER A 842 16.63 6.83 16.89
C SER A 842 16.16 5.40 16.54
N ARG A 843 16.38 4.45 17.45
CA ARG A 843 15.93 3.05 17.34
C ARG A 843 14.55 2.77 17.95
N GLY A 844 13.96 3.76 18.62
CA GLY A 844 12.76 3.56 19.44
C GLY A 844 13.03 2.84 20.76
N ASP A 845 14.28 2.85 21.24
CA ASP A 845 14.68 2.25 22.51
C ASP A 845 14.50 3.25 23.65
N TYR A 846 13.26 3.32 24.16
CA TYR A 846 12.92 4.23 25.26
C TYR A 846 13.58 3.82 26.57
N ASP A 847 13.76 2.53 26.85
CA ASP A 847 14.30 2.06 28.13
C ASP A 847 15.76 2.47 28.31
N THR A 848 16.58 2.36 27.26
CA THR A 848 17.97 2.83 27.29
C THR A 848 18.04 4.34 27.47
N ALA A 849 17.21 5.11 26.76
CA ALA A 849 17.16 6.57 26.89
C ALA A 849 16.72 7.02 28.29
N ILE A 850 15.67 6.40 28.83
CA ILE A 850 15.16 6.65 30.19
C ILE A 850 16.24 6.32 31.22
N THR A 851 16.95 5.19 31.08
CA THR A 851 18.03 4.78 32.00
C THR A 851 19.19 5.77 31.97
N ALA A 852 19.59 6.23 30.79
CA ALA A 852 20.65 7.22 30.62
C ALA A 852 20.31 8.54 31.32
N TRP A 853 19.09 9.07 31.12
CA TRP A 853 18.67 10.33 31.74
C TRP A 853 18.33 10.20 33.23
N ARG A 854 17.81 9.06 33.70
CA ARG A 854 17.67 8.80 35.15
C ARG A 854 19.03 8.82 35.84
N THR A 855 20.02 8.17 35.23
CA THR A 855 21.40 8.16 35.74
C THR A 855 22.00 9.56 35.74
N ALA A 856 21.82 10.33 34.67
CA ALA A 856 22.26 11.73 34.58
C ALA A 856 21.60 12.62 35.65
N LEU A 857 20.29 12.45 35.87
CA LEU A 857 19.54 13.19 36.89
C LEU A 857 20.03 12.87 38.30
N GLN A 858 20.27 11.59 38.60
CA GLN A 858 20.81 11.16 39.88
C GLN A 858 22.24 11.65 40.10
N ALA A 859 23.09 11.61 39.07
CA ALA A 859 24.45 12.13 39.12
C ALA A 859 24.47 13.64 39.38
N SER A 860 23.60 14.40 38.69
CA SER A 860 23.46 15.85 38.88
C SER A 860 23.01 16.21 40.31
N ARG A 861 21.99 15.51 40.83
CA ARG A 861 21.53 15.69 42.23
C ARG A 861 22.60 15.33 43.25
N THR A 862 23.37 14.26 43.01
CA THR A 862 24.45 13.84 43.91
C THR A 862 25.59 14.86 43.91
N SER A 863 25.99 15.35 42.73
CA SER A 863 27.00 16.41 42.58
C SER A 863 26.58 17.70 43.28
N GLN A 864 25.32 18.11 43.10
CA GLN A 864 24.72 19.26 43.77
C GLN A 864 24.78 19.12 45.30
N MET A 865 24.37 17.96 45.83
CA MET A 865 24.37 17.70 47.28
C MET A 865 25.79 17.63 47.84
N GLN A 866 26.74 17.02 47.11
CA GLN A 866 28.15 17.03 47.49
C GLN A 866 28.71 18.46 47.55
N ALA A 867 28.46 19.30 46.54
CA ALA A 867 28.90 20.69 46.54
C ALA A 867 28.38 21.49 47.76
N LEU A 868 27.13 21.27 48.14
CA LEU A 868 26.54 21.88 49.34
C LEU A 868 27.15 21.34 50.64
N LEU A 869 27.40 20.04 50.73
CA LEU A 869 28.03 19.40 51.89
C LEU A 869 29.50 19.79 52.05
N TYR A 870 30.22 19.99 50.95
CA TYR A 870 31.62 20.45 50.96
C TYR A 870 31.78 21.86 51.53
N THR A 871 30.75 22.70 51.46
CA THR A 871 30.77 24.06 52.03
C THR A 871 30.11 24.15 53.41
N SER A 872 29.72 23.03 54.03
CA SER A 872 29.07 23.00 55.35
C SER A 872 30.09 22.90 56.51
N PRO A 873 29.92 23.66 57.62
CA PRO A 873 30.92 23.77 58.70
C PRO A 873 31.13 22.53 59.57
N MET A 874 30.28 21.52 59.44
CA MET A 874 30.28 20.34 60.32
C MET A 874 30.76 19.05 59.62
N THR A 875 31.07 19.11 58.32
CA THR A 875 31.30 17.91 57.48
C THR A 875 32.70 17.83 56.87
N THR A 876 33.48 18.91 56.85
CA THR A 876 34.82 18.91 56.25
C THR A 876 35.92 18.91 57.33
N SER A 877 36.86 17.97 57.20
CA SER A 877 38.04 17.84 58.07
C SER A 877 39.15 18.87 57.77
N SER A 878 38.95 19.70 56.73
CA SER A 878 39.86 20.77 56.32
C SER A 878 39.12 22.11 56.40
N PRO A 879 39.63 23.13 57.12
CA PRO A 879 38.96 24.41 57.26
C PRO A 879 39.13 25.24 55.98
N VAL A 880 38.27 25.01 54.98
CA VAL A 880 38.12 25.87 53.79
C VAL A 880 37.70 27.31 54.18
N TRP A 881 37.25 27.50 55.43
CA TRP A 881 37.05 28.81 56.07
C TRP A 881 38.29 29.70 56.18
N LEU A 882 39.48 29.18 55.84
CA LEU A 882 40.74 29.93 55.79
C LEU A 882 41.06 30.50 54.39
N GLY A 883 40.18 30.29 53.40
CA GLY A 883 40.27 30.95 52.09
C GLY A 883 39.83 32.43 52.11
N SER A 884 39.94 33.12 50.97
CA SER A 884 39.60 34.55 50.84
C SER A 884 38.13 34.90 51.10
N ILE A 885 37.23 33.90 51.08
CA ILE A 885 35.81 34.05 51.40
C ILE A 885 35.44 33.05 52.51
N PRO A 886 35.28 33.49 53.77
CA PRO A 886 34.97 32.61 54.90
C PRO A 886 33.46 32.31 55.03
N PHE A 887 33.11 31.45 55.98
CA PHE A 887 31.73 31.23 56.41
C PHE A 887 31.14 32.56 56.90
N PRO A 888 29.86 32.86 56.64
CA PRO A 888 28.86 32.10 55.89
C PRO A 888 28.83 32.39 54.38
N VAL A 889 29.67 33.30 53.89
CA VAL A 889 29.57 33.83 52.52
C VAL A 889 29.86 32.76 51.46
N ALA A 890 30.87 31.91 51.67
CA ALA A 890 31.19 30.82 50.74
C ALA A 890 30.09 29.75 50.66
N HIS A 891 29.39 29.50 51.77
CA HIS A 891 28.25 28.58 51.79
C HIS A 891 27.04 29.22 51.11
N LEU A 892 26.77 30.50 51.38
CA LEU A 892 25.73 31.27 50.69
C LEU A 892 25.96 31.31 49.18
N SER A 893 27.19 31.50 48.72
CA SER A 893 27.51 31.48 47.29
C SER A 893 27.31 30.09 46.68
N ALA A 894 27.72 29.01 47.36
CA ALA A 894 27.50 27.64 46.88
C ALA A 894 26.02 27.25 46.85
N VAL A 895 25.23 27.71 47.83
CA VAL A 895 23.77 27.57 47.82
C VAL A 895 23.16 28.35 46.66
N GLN A 896 23.57 29.61 46.46
CA GLN A 896 23.09 30.42 45.35
C GLN A 896 23.46 29.80 43.99
N GLU A 897 24.69 29.31 43.83
CA GLU A 897 25.18 28.65 42.62
C GLU A 897 24.47 27.31 42.36
N SER A 898 24.20 26.55 43.43
CA SER A 898 23.40 25.32 43.38
C SER A 898 21.95 25.58 42.97
N VAL A 899 21.33 26.64 43.50
CA VAL A 899 19.94 27.00 43.19
C VAL A 899 19.81 27.62 41.80
N GLN A 900 20.77 28.43 41.35
CA GLN A 900 20.65 29.15 40.07
C GLN A 900 21.29 28.42 38.87
N LEU A 901 22.50 27.85 39.00
CA LEU A 901 23.21 27.27 37.85
C LEU A 901 22.80 25.81 37.56
N HIS A 902 22.35 25.07 38.57
CA HIS A 902 22.01 23.64 38.39
C HIS A 902 20.51 23.41 38.12
N ALA A 903 19.64 24.36 38.43
CA ALA A 903 18.19 24.21 38.29
C ALA A 903 17.73 24.06 36.83
N VAL A 904 18.37 24.74 35.87
CA VAL A 904 17.98 24.72 34.45
C VAL A 904 18.40 23.42 33.76
N PRO A 905 19.66 22.94 33.85
CA PRO A 905 20.05 21.66 33.25
C PRO A 905 19.26 20.47 33.82
N VAL A 906 19.01 20.46 35.14
CA VAL A 906 18.18 19.42 35.80
C VAL A 906 16.75 19.42 35.26
N ALA A 907 16.17 20.60 35.03
CA ALA A 907 14.83 20.71 34.44
C ALA A 907 14.77 20.14 33.03
N TRP A 908 15.80 20.35 32.21
CA TRP A 908 15.89 19.77 30.86
C TRP A 908 16.02 18.25 30.88
N ILE A 909 16.86 17.68 31.74
CA ILE A 909 17.01 16.21 31.87
C ILE A 909 15.69 15.58 32.31
N ALA A 910 15.04 16.15 33.32
CA ALA A 910 13.75 15.66 33.82
C ALA A 910 12.62 15.82 32.78
N PHE A 911 12.64 16.89 31.97
CA PHE A 911 11.69 17.05 30.86
C PHE A 911 11.90 16.00 29.77
N ARG A 912 13.14 15.67 29.37
CA ARG A 912 13.39 14.62 28.37
C ARG A 912 12.95 13.25 28.85
N LEU A 913 13.16 12.97 30.14
CA LEU A 913 12.63 11.76 30.77
C LEU A 913 11.10 11.75 30.71
N ALA A 914 10.43 12.84 31.09
CA ALA A 914 8.98 12.96 30.99
C ALA A 914 8.48 12.77 29.55
N ALA A 915 9.15 13.36 28.55
CA ALA A 915 8.81 13.23 27.14
C ALA A 915 8.87 11.76 26.66
N CYS A 916 9.87 11.01 27.12
CA CYS A 916 9.98 9.58 26.80
C CYS A 916 8.90 8.74 27.47
N GLU A 917 8.58 9.01 28.74
CA GLU A 917 7.50 8.31 29.43
C GLU A 917 6.14 8.63 28.79
N ILE A 918 5.92 9.89 28.36
CA ILE A 918 4.75 10.27 27.57
C ILE A 918 4.71 9.46 26.27
N GLU A 919 5.78 9.38 25.49
CA GLU A 919 5.75 8.57 24.27
C GLU A 919 5.54 7.08 24.53
N ARG A 920 6.16 6.56 25.59
CA ARG A 920 5.98 5.18 26.05
C ARG A 920 4.55 4.91 26.53
N GLY A 921 3.80 5.94 26.91
CA GLY A 921 2.44 5.82 27.42
C GLY A 921 2.36 5.58 28.94
N ASP A 922 3.43 5.83 29.67
CA ASP A 922 3.48 5.68 31.14
C ASP A 922 3.12 7.01 31.82
N VAL A 923 1.84 7.14 32.15
CA VAL A 923 1.24 8.39 32.68
C VAL A 923 1.76 8.73 34.07
N GLU A 924 2.01 7.72 34.92
CA GLU A 924 2.40 7.92 36.31
C GLU A 924 3.85 8.42 36.41
N GLU A 925 4.77 7.76 35.71
CA GLU A 925 6.18 8.17 35.68
C GLU A 925 6.38 9.50 34.94
N ALA A 926 5.63 9.74 33.86
CA ALA A 926 5.61 11.04 33.18
C ALA A 926 5.19 12.18 34.13
N ALA A 927 4.11 11.96 34.89
CA ALA A 927 3.64 12.93 35.88
C ALA A 927 4.70 13.15 36.98
N ALA A 928 5.26 12.09 37.55
CA ALA A 928 6.30 12.20 38.58
C ALA A 928 7.52 13.02 38.10
N ALA A 929 7.95 12.80 36.85
CA ALA A 929 9.03 13.55 36.24
C ALA A 929 8.71 15.04 36.09
N LEU A 930 7.53 15.39 35.58
CA LEU A 930 7.08 16.78 35.43
C LEU A 930 6.87 17.48 36.78
N GLN A 931 6.30 16.79 37.76
CA GLN A 931 6.13 17.31 39.12
C GLN A 931 7.48 17.70 39.73
N SER A 932 8.51 16.88 39.49
CA SER A 932 9.85 17.18 39.97
C SER A 932 10.40 18.50 39.39
N VAL A 933 10.10 18.82 38.13
CA VAL A 933 10.49 20.09 37.50
C VAL A 933 9.71 21.27 38.10
N LEU A 934 8.39 21.11 38.23
CA LEU A 934 7.49 22.16 38.72
C LEU A 934 7.77 22.55 40.19
N GLN A 935 8.22 21.60 41.00
CA GLN A 935 8.55 21.81 42.41
C GLN A 935 10.01 22.25 42.63
N ALA A 936 10.97 21.64 41.93
CA ALA A 936 12.39 21.87 42.20
C ALA A 936 12.95 23.14 41.54
N SER A 937 12.41 23.55 40.38
CA SER A 937 12.95 24.65 39.56
C SER A 937 11.84 25.62 39.14
N PRO A 938 11.25 26.38 40.08
CA PRO A 938 10.07 27.21 39.80
C PRO A 938 10.32 28.35 38.80
N ASP A 939 11.56 28.81 38.67
CA ASP A 939 11.98 29.89 37.75
C ASP A 939 12.49 29.35 36.39
N SER A 940 12.33 28.06 36.12
CA SER A 940 12.80 27.44 34.87
C SER A 940 12.04 27.98 33.65
N PRO A 941 12.72 28.27 32.53
CA PRO A 941 12.07 28.65 31.28
C PRO A 941 11.16 27.55 30.70
N LEU A 942 11.35 26.29 31.13
CA LEU A 942 10.52 25.14 30.74
C LEU A 942 9.18 25.06 31.45
N ARG A 943 8.96 25.89 32.48
CA ARG A 943 7.75 25.81 33.30
C ARG A 943 6.44 25.91 32.50
N PRO A 944 6.28 26.81 31.51
CA PRO A 944 5.04 26.88 30.73
C PRO A 944 4.72 25.57 30.02
N LEU A 945 5.74 24.95 29.41
CA LEU A 945 5.61 23.67 28.71
C LEU A 945 5.32 22.51 29.68
N CYS A 946 6.03 22.45 30.81
CA CYS A 946 5.79 21.43 31.82
C CYS A 946 4.38 21.53 32.42
N ARG A 947 3.86 22.74 32.61
CA ARG A 947 2.47 22.97 33.05
C ARG A 947 1.46 22.54 31.99
N ALA A 948 1.73 22.79 30.71
CA ALA A 948 0.85 22.36 29.63
C ALA A 948 0.72 20.82 29.59
N TYR A 949 1.83 20.09 29.69
CA TYR A 949 1.81 18.62 29.76
C TYR A 949 1.21 18.10 31.08
N TRP A 950 1.51 18.75 32.21
CA TRP A 950 0.89 18.41 33.49
C TRP A 950 -0.63 18.53 33.44
N TYR A 951 -1.13 19.63 32.86
CA TYR A 951 -2.55 19.84 32.63
C TYR A 951 -3.16 18.73 31.76
N CYS A 952 -2.47 18.32 30.70
CA CYS A 952 -2.95 17.21 29.86
C CYS A 952 -3.03 15.88 30.63
N LEU A 953 -2.07 15.61 31.53
CA LEU A 953 -1.98 14.35 32.29
C LEU A 953 -2.93 14.28 33.50
N LYS A 954 -3.20 15.41 34.18
CA LYS A 954 -3.93 15.44 35.46
C LYS A 954 -5.19 16.30 35.46
N ASP A 955 -5.43 17.10 34.42
CA ASP A 955 -6.49 18.11 34.35
C ASP A 955 -6.45 19.11 35.53
N GLU A 956 -5.24 19.35 36.04
CA GLU A 956 -4.94 20.28 37.14
C GLU A 956 -3.99 21.38 36.63
N LEU A 957 -4.26 22.66 36.95
CA LEU A 957 -3.51 23.82 36.46
C LEU A 957 -2.40 24.32 37.39
#